data_AF-W6Y399-F1
#
_entry.id   AF-W6Y399-F1
#
_cell.length_a   1.000
_cell.length_b   1.000
_cell.length_c   1.000
_cell.angle_alpha   90.00
_cell.angle_beta   90.00
_cell.angle_gamma   90.00
#
_symmetry.space_group_name_H-M   'P 1'
#
loop_
_entity.id
_entity.type
_entity.pdbx_description
1 polymer ?
#
loop_
_entity_poly.entity_id
_entity_poly.type
_entity_poly.pdbx_seq_one_letter_code
_entity_poly.pdbx_strand_id
1 'polypeptide(L)'
;MDSHVPRELPAMPKRKPVAPLADPLPSSTSERELTSKLIPNVFLVATALAALTLSWPSRWVISGAPTFVYAILLGEAHGHRILPFAPVWTIFATVNLAYAVCATSWLLYWVFFTCCWPTLLITCLYQFDAAAALARRSLRKTFLRDLHFINDQIAFFDLPALEIDTEVKGLFVIRGVTLSLSTMTLVAHGVEAGIKLSDDVELGIQVDKVVVPLFREITVDDVYANVKGGEWEVTFGDVTYGVPEPDDDDSMVVTNTAILRAATQKGGITGRPTDMMRNFTAGKVPTEAQDTASAFSSVKKVAPDEEQAHTKYKELIRYIDETSAITIAKKQLIQASKARKDSKVDSENEEREGKQSRKAREEPGVRLDIENMDDFRAAICAQIHGQPSIPHPPSKSIRVSTLRKTSYPNVKKFLHRLPLLYRLMLSPICYFHPVKFKSVTAAGSGKWFTALMKKYFFKHYSSQDAEIRRLEARISSWCADANFAVELGPIQSEAQFPINTNYNIQTKFKISDVLAYRILPDAVELKQVVRLGGANATLTIPTFLFPHHEHIFPEKASDFELLEIESAINEAEPTPKQALARKELKRLKRDEAAMHISAHAHLPAQFHQDLLNFVAAIVKATKVIESDKDFEEAKVLRELKRVSTNLSDSEASSVASVNTNNTETTQTTINGTEDKSFKAFLKKVDTGFKEASNKTMVGMRKAGQTTVHAMANDRWIARLVGKVTRKMEKVQGELGYSVDVPIPLAKYRVRHELEPKLLP
;
A
#
# COMPACT_ATOMS: atom_id res chain seq x y z
N MET A 1 -30.41 -64.34 10.23
CA MET A 1 -31.67 -63.57 10.09
C MET A 1 -31.44 -62.28 10.85
N ASP A 2 -31.22 -61.12 10.24
CA ASP A 2 -31.50 -60.67 8.88
C ASP A 2 -30.47 -59.66 8.41
N SER A 3 -30.38 -59.57 7.09
CA SER A 3 -29.49 -58.79 6.24
C SER A 3 -29.47 -57.29 6.54
N HIS A 4 -28.26 -56.71 6.53
CA HIS A 4 -28.05 -55.28 6.38
C HIS A 4 -28.57 -54.80 5.01
N VAL A 5 -29.66 -54.04 5.02
CA VAL A 5 -30.11 -53.25 3.87
C VAL A 5 -29.32 -51.93 3.86
N PRO A 6 -28.58 -51.61 2.79
CA PRO A 6 -27.99 -50.29 2.63
C PRO A 6 -29.09 -49.28 2.29
N ARG A 7 -29.05 -48.13 2.96
CA ARG A 7 -29.95 -46.99 2.75
C ARG A 7 -29.64 -46.38 1.36
N GLU A 8 -30.48 -46.66 0.38
CA GLU A 8 -30.42 -46.03 -0.94
C GLU A 8 -30.63 -44.50 -0.81
N LEU A 9 -29.67 -43.75 -1.35
CA LEU A 9 -29.85 -42.33 -1.63
C LEU A 9 -30.88 -42.17 -2.77
N PRO A 10 -31.70 -41.11 -2.78
CA PRO A 10 -32.69 -40.91 -3.84
C PRO A 10 -32.00 -40.84 -5.20
N ALA A 11 -32.44 -41.70 -6.12
CA ALA A 11 -31.92 -41.76 -7.47
C ALA A 11 -32.00 -40.38 -8.13
N MET A 12 -30.85 -39.81 -8.47
CA MET A 12 -30.79 -38.66 -9.37
C MET A 12 -31.55 -38.98 -10.66
N PRO A 13 -32.39 -38.08 -11.18
CA PRO A 13 -33.08 -38.31 -12.43
C PRO A 13 -32.02 -38.56 -13.51
N LYS A 14 -32.07 -39.73 -14.16
CA LYS A 14 -31.24 -40.05 -15.32
C LYS A 14 -31.45 -38.93 -16.35
N ARG A 15 -30.45 -38.06 -16.50
CA ARG A 15 -30.38 -37.14 -17.64
C ARG A 15 -30.49 -38.00 -18.89
N LYS A 16 -31.46 -37.69 -19.74
CA LYS A 16 -31.50 -38.20 -21.11
C LYS A 16 -30.10 -37.97 -21.72
N PRO A 17 -29.53 -38.94 -22.45
CA PRO A 17 -28.26 -38.73 -23.12
C PRO A 17 -28.40 -37.46 -23.96
N VAL A 18 -27.54 -36.48 -23.68
CA VAL A 18 -27.37 -35.33 -24.55
C VAL A 18 -26.95 -35.92 -25.88
N ALA A 19 -27.73 -35.65 -26.93
CA ALA A 19 -27.39 -36.06 -28.28
C ALA A 19 -25.93 -35.68 -28.55
N PRO A 20 -25.10 -36.55 -29.15
CA PRO A 20 -23.78 -36.14 -29.58
C PRO A 20 -23.96 -34.87 -30.41
N LEU A 21 -23.12 -33.87 -30.13
CA LEU A 21 -23.08 -32.62 -30.87
C LEU A 21 -23.13 -33.03 -32.35
N ALA A 22 -24.24 -32.75 -33.01
CA ALA A 22 -24.37 -33.03 -34.42
C ALA A 22 -23.20 -32.32 -35.09
N ASP A 23 -22.38 -33.08 -35.81
CA ASP A 23 -21.48 -32.49 -36.80
C ASP A 23 -22.29 -31.44 -37.55
N PRO A 24 -21.77 -30.21 -37.73
CA PRO A 24 -22.51 -29.20 -38.44
C PRO A 24 -22.76 -29.75 -39.85
N LEU A 25 -24.01 -30.11 -40.12
CA LEU A 25 -24.51 -30.23 -41.49
C LEU A 25 -24.01 -29.00 -42.26
N PRO A 26 -23.46 -29.17 -43.47
CA PRO A 26 -22.87 -28.08 -44.24
C PRO A 26 -23.98 -27.12 -44.68
N SER A 27 -24.34 -26.19 -43.79
CA SER A 27 -25.22 -25.08 -44.09
C SER A 27 -24.41 -24.03 -44.85
N SER A 28 -24.64 -23.92 -46.15
CA SER A 28 -24.48 -22.70 -46.97
C SER A 28 -23.17 -21.90 -46.87
N THR A 29 -22.05 -22.50 -46.43
CA THR A 29 -20.78 -21.80 -46.21
C THR A 29 -20.14 -21.26 -47.50
N SER A 30 -20.34 -21.91 -48.64
CA SER A 30 -19.79 -21.46 -49.93
C SER A 30 -20.31 -20.08 -50.37
N GLU A 31 -21.62 -19.82 -50.28
CA GLU A 31 -22.21 -18.55 -50.74
C GLU A 31 -21.86 -17.38 -49.81
N ARG A 32 -21.70 -17.63 -48.51
CA ARG A 32 -21.32 -16.61 -47.51
C ARG A 32 -19.83 -16.25 -47.59
N GLU A 33 -18.96 -17.20 -47.95
CA GLU A 33 -17.53 -16.95 -48.21
C GLU A 33 -17.26 -16.24 -49.54
N LEU A 34 -18.08 -16.52 -50.57
CA LEU A 34 -18.03 -15.80 -51.84
C LEU A 34 -18.53 -14.37 -51.68
N THR A 35 -19.67 -14.16 -51.02
CA THR A 35 -20.19 -12.81 -50.75
C THR A 35 -19.29 -11.99 -49.82
N SER A 36 -18.65 -12.61 -48.82
CA SER A 36 -17.72 -11.90 -47.92
C SER A 36 -16.43 -11.44 -48.60
N LYS A 37 -15.91 -12.17 -49.59
CA LYS A 37 -14.72 -11.79 -50.37
C LYS A 37 -15.03 -10.80 -51.51
N LEU A 38 -16.26 -10.80 -52.03
CA LEU A 38 -16.67 -9.90 -53.11
C LEU A 38 -16.88 -8.45 -52.63
N ILE A 39 -17.48 -8.26 -51.45
CA ILE A 39 -17.79 -6.94 -50.87
C ILE A 39 -16.56 -6.01 -50.77
N PRO A 40 -15.41 -6.41 -50.19
CA PRO A 40 -14.23 -5.54 -50.11
C PRO A 40 -13.67 -5.19 -51.50
N ASN A 41 -13.63 -6.14 -52.43
CA ASN A 41 -13.10 -5.92 -53.78
C ASN A 41 -14.00 -5.00 -54.62
N VAL A 42 -15.32 -5.17 -54.51
CA VAL A 42 -16.30 -4.27 -55.15
C VAL A 42 -16.18 -2.85 -54.58
N PHE A 43 -16.02 -2.72 -53.26
CA PHE A 43 -15.82 -1.42 -52.62
C PHE A 43 -14.53 -0.73 -53.08
N LEU A 44 -13.42 -1.48 -53.22
CA LEU A 44 -12.15 -0.94 -53.74
C LEU A 44 -12.28 -0.47 -55.19
N VAL A 45 -12.91 -1.28 -56.06
CA VAL A 45 -13.12 -0.90 -57.47
C VAL A 45 -14.02 0.32 -57.58
N ALA A 46 -15.11 0.37 -56.81
CA ALA A 46 -16.04 1.51 -56.80
C ALA A 46 -15.37 2.80 -56.29
N THR A 47 -14.54 2.72 -55.25
CA THR A 47 -13.82 3.88 -54.71
C THR A 47 -12.70 4.35 -55.65
N ALA A 48 -11.97 3.45 -56.28
CA ALA A 48 -10.96 3.79 -57.29
C ALA A 48 -11.59 4.43 -58.54
N LEU A 49 -12.70 3.87 -59.03
CA LEU A 49 -13.46 4.43 -60.15
C LEU A 49 -13.98 5.82 -59.81
N ALA A 50 -14.59 6.00 -58.63
CA ALA A 50 -15.09 7.29 -58.17
C ALA A 50 -13.97 8.34 -58.05
N ALA A 51 -12.78 7.97 -57.58
CA ALA A 51 -11.63 8.88 -57.47
C ALA A 51 -11.07 9.31 -58.84
N LEU A 52 -11.18 8.45 -59.85
CA LEU A 52 -10.72 8.72 -61.21
C LEU A 52 -11.73 9.55 -62.03
N THR A 53 -13.03 9.33 -61.81
CA THR A 53 -14.09 9.99 -62.61
C THR A 53 -14.58 11.30 -62.01
N LEU A 54 -14.44 11.50 -60.69
CA LEU A 54 -15.00 12.64 -59.97
C LEU A 54 -13.89 13.35 -59.17
N SER A 55 -13.82 14.68 -59.26
CA SER A 55 -12.87 15.49 -58.48
C SER A 55 -13.26 15.65 -57.01
N TRP A 56 -14.56 15.57 -56.69
CA TRP A 56 -15.11 15.67 -55.33
C TRP A 56 -14.59 14.61 -54.32
N PRO A 57 -14.56 13.30 -54.65
CA PRO A 57 -14.07 12.26 -53.73
C PRO A 57 -12.55 12.26 -53.53
N SER A 58 -11.77 13.07 -54.27
CA SER A 58 -10.30 13.12 -54.11
C SER A 58 -9.88 13.43 -52.66
N ARG A 59 -10.53 14.42 -52.02
CA ARG A 59 -10.28 14.77 -50.61
C ARG A 59 -10.70 13.65 -49.65
N TRP A 60 -11.72 12.88 -49.99
CA TRP A 60 -12.17 11.74 -49.20
C TRP A 60 -11.18 10.57 -49.29
N VAL A 61 -10.64 10.29 -50.49
CA VAL A 61 -9.60 9.26 -50.67
C VAL A 61 -8.30 9.65 -49.98
N ILE A 62 -7.87 10.91 -50.10
CA ILE A 62 -6.66 11.41 -49.44
C ILE A 62 -6.78 11.35 -47.91
N SER A 63 -7.99 11.52 -47.36
CA SER A 63 -8.23 11.42 -45.90
C SER A 63 -7.93 10.04 -45.29
N GLY A 64 -7.80 8.99 -46.11
CA GLY A 64 -7.55 7.61 -45.65
C GLY A 64 -8.80 6.87 -45.15
N ALA A 65 -9.94 7.54 -45.00
CA ALA A 65 -11.21 6.94 -44.55
C ALA A 65 -11.69 5.73 -45.40
N PRO A 66 -11.72 5.80 -46.75
CA PRO A 66 -12.12 4.64 -47.56
C PRO A 66 -11.11 3.50 -47.46
N THR A 67 -9.82 3.80 -47.37
CA THR A 67 -8.76 2.79 -47.19
C THR A 67 -8.88 2.09 -45.84
N PHE A 68 -9.28 2.81 -44.79
CA PHE A 68 -9.52 2.28 -43.46
C PHE A 68 -10.72 1.33 -43.43
N VAL A 69 -11.83 1.74 -44.04
CA VAL A 69 -13.02 0.90 -44.23
C VAL A 69 -12.68 -0.37 -45.01
N TYR A 70 -11.91 -0.24 -46.09
CA TYR A 70 -11.48 -1.37 -46.90
C TYR A 70 -10.66 -2.38 -46.09
N ALA A 71 -9.71 -1.91 -45.27
CA ALA A 71 -8.90 -2.77 -44.39
C ALA A 71 -9.79 -3.58 -43.43
N ILE A 72 -10.81 -2.95 -42.83
CA ILE A 72 -11.73 -3.61 -41.90
C ILE A 72 -12.61 -4.65 -42.61
N LEU A 73 -13.15 -4.33 -43.79
CA LEU A 73 -13.93 -5.27 -44.60
C LEU A 73 -13.09 -6.47 -45.06
N LEU A 74 -11.83 -6.21 -45.44
CA LEU A 74 -10.88 -7.25 -45.82
C LEU A 74 -10.49 -8.12 -44.61
N GLY A 75 -10.35 -7.54 -43.42
CA GLY A 75 -10.12 -8.26 -42.17
C GLY A 75 -11.31 -9.14 -41.75
N GLU A 76 -12.55 -8.68 -41.97
CA GLU A 76 -13.76 -9.49 -41.76
C GLU A 76 -13.81 -10.68 -42.73
N ALA A 77 -13.47 -10.47 -44.00
CA ALA A 77 -13.44 -11.53 -45.02
C ALA A 77 -12.40 -12.64 -44.72
N HIS A 78 -11.33 -12.31 -43.98
CA HIS A 78 -10.27 -13.25 -43.57
C HIS A 78 -10.41 -13.75 -42.12
N GLY A 79 -11.47 -13.34 -41.40
CA GLY A 79 -11.75 -13.81 -40.03
C GLY A 79 -10.96 -13.13 -38.91
N HIS A 80 -10.15 -12.10 -39.20
CA HIS A 80 -9.33 -11.38 -38.23
C HIS A 80 -10.00 -10.06 -37.79
N ARG A 81 -11.15 -10.12 -37.13
CA ARG A 81 -11.94 -8.92 -36.81
C ARG A 81 -11.40 -8.15 -35.59
N ILE A 82 -11.13 -6.86 -35.79
CA ILE A 82 -10.87 -5.88 -34.73
C ILE A 82 -12.23 -5.36 -34.22
N LEU A 83 -12.42 -5.31 -32.90
CA LEU A 83 -13.69 -4.94 -32.21
C LEU A 83 -14.87 -5.86 -32.59
N PRO A 84 -14.88 -7.14 -32.17
CA PRO A 84 -15.95 -8.09 -32.50
C PRO A 84 -17.33 -7.69 -31.95
N PHE A 85 -17.40 -6.77 -30.98
CA PHE A 85 -18.62 -6.31 -30.35
C PHE A 85 -19.43 -5.29 -31.19
N ALA A 86 -18.81 -4.59 -32.15
CA ALA A 86 -19.44 -3.50 -32.91
C ALA A 86 -19.67 -3.89 -34.38
N PRO A 87 -20.92 -3.94 -34.91
CA PRO A 87 -21.22 -4.34 -36.29
C PRO A 87 -20.46 -3.50 -37.33
N VAL A 88 -19.99 -4.10 -38.43
CA VAL A 88 -19.14 -3.41 -39.43
C VAL A 88 -19.82 -2.19 -40.06
N TRP A 89 -21.13 -2.23 -40.26
CA TRP A 89 -21.92 -1.08 -40.70
C TRP A 89 -21.86 0.11 -39.74
N THR A 90 -21.76 -0.13 -38.42
CA THR A 90 -21.62 0.95 -37.44
C THR A 90 -20.25 1.62 -37.52
N ILE A 91 -19.20 0.85 -37.80
CA ILE A 91 -17.85 1.38 -38.01
C ILE A 91 -17.79 2.16 -39.33
N PHE A 92 -18.37 1.61 -40.40
CA PHE A 92 -18.50 2.29 -41.68
C PHE A 92 -19.26 3.62 -41.55
N ALA A 93 -20.40 3.63 -40.86
CA ALA A 93 -21.19 4.83 -40.67
C ALA A 93 -20.47 5.87 -39.80
N THR A 94 -19.83 5.45 -38.71
CA THR A 94 -19.13 6.38 -37.81
C THR A 94 -17.89 7.00 -38.45
N VAL A 95 -17.10 6.24 -39.21
CA VAL A 95 -15.92 6.77 -39.92
C VAL A 95 -16.33 7.77 -41.00
N ASN A 96 -17.37 7.47 -41.78
CA ASN A 96 -17.84 8.37 -42.82
C ASN A 96 -18.57 9.60 -42.26
N LEU A 97 -19.32 9.45 -41.16
CA LEU A 97 -19.93 10.57 -40.44
C LEU A 97 -18.84 11.49 -39.86
N ALA A 98 -17.82 10.92 -39.24
CA ALA A 98 -16.68 11.66 -38.71
C ALA A 98 -15.95 12.41 -39.83
N TYR A 99 -15.69 11.75 -40.97
CA TYR A 99 -15.14 12.43 -42.14
C TYR A 99 -16.04 13.57 -42.63
N ALA A 100 -17.35 13.35 -42.74
CA ALA A 100 -18.29 14.37 -43.22
C ALA A 100 -18.29 15.61 -42.31
N VAL A 101 -18.26 15.43 -40.99
CA VAL A 101 -18.12 16.53 -40.02
C VAL A 101 -16.75 17.19 -40.13
N CYS A 102 -15.67 16.41 -40.21
CA CYS A 102 -14.30 16.93 -40.28
C CYS A 102 -13.99 17.65 -41.60
N ALA A 103 -14.61 17.24 -42.70
CA ALA A 103 -14.42 17.83 -44.02
C ALA A 103 -14.97 19.27 -44.12
N THR A 104 -15.82 19.69 -43.19
CA THR A 104 -16.37 21.06 -43.14
C THR A 104 -15.34 22.13 -42.80
N SER A 105 -14.22 21.76 -42.16
CA SER A 105 -13.16 22.68 -41.75
C SER A 105 -11.79 22.19 -42.18
N TRP A 106 -10.96 23.11 -42.69
CA TRP A 106 -9.60 22.79 -43.13
C TRP A 106 -8.74 22.23 -41.99
N LEU A 107 -8.86 22.78 -40.77
CA LEU A 107 -8.10 22.31 -39.61
C LEU A 107 -8.57 20.91 -39.17
N LEU A 108 -9.88 20.70 -39.05
CA LEU A 108 -10.45 19.43 -38.62
C LEU A 108 -10.14 18.31 -39.63
N TYR A 109 -10.10 18.64 -40.93
CA TYR A 109 -9.67 17.72 -41.97
C TYR A 109 -8.23 17.25 -41.77
N TRP A 110 -7.29 18.14 -41.45
CA TRP A 110 -5.90 17.75 -41.17
C TRP A 110 -5.76 16.96 -39.88
N VAL A 111 -6.53 17.29 -38.84
CA VAL A 111 -6.59 16.49 -37.61
C VAL A 111 -7.12 15.08 -37.89
N PHE A 112 -8.22 14.97 -38.65
CA PHE A 112 -8.77 13.68 -39.05
C PHE A 112 -7.77 12.88 -39.90
N PHE A 113 -7.13 13.51 -40.89
CA PHE A 113 -6.09 12.89 -41.72
C PHE A 113 -4.94 12.36 -40.85
N THR A 114 -4.42 13.18 -39.94
CA THR A 114 -3.30 12.79 -39.06
C THR A 114 -3.67 11.71 -38.06
N CYS A 115 -4.93 11.57 -37.66
CA CYS A 115 -5.41 10.47 -36.81
C CYS A 115 -5.78 9.19 -37.61
N CYS A 116 -6.32 9.34 -38.82
CA CYS A 116 -6.82 8.25 -39.66
C CYS A 116 -5.68 7.36 -40.20
N TRP A 117 -4.57 7.95 -40.62
CA TRP A 117 -3.43 7.18 -41.17
C TRP A 117 -2.72 6.29 -40.12
N PRO A 118 -2.43 6.77 -38.89
CA PRO A 118 -1.89 5.91 -37.83
C PRO A 118 -2.87 4.81 -37.39
N THR A 119 -4.16 5.11 -37.30
CA THR A 119 -5.18 4.10 -36.94
C THR A 119 -5.34 3.04 -38.02
N LEU A 120 -5.23 3.42 -39.30
CA LEU A 120 -5.12 2.50 -40.43
C LEU A 120 -3.88 1.61 -40.34
N LEU A 121 -2.73 2.18 -40.01
CA LEU A 121 -1.50 1.40 -39.84
C LEU A 121 -1.65 0.39 -38.70
N ILE A 122 -2.17 0.81 -37.54
CA ILE A 122 -2.41 -0.05 -36.38
C ILE A 122 -3.40 -1.16 -36.73
N THR A 123 -4.52 -0.84 -37.38
CA THR A 123 -5.51 -1.85 -37.77
C THR A 123 -4.93 -2.87 -38.75
N CYS A 124 -4.17 -2.43 -39.75
CA CYS A 124 -3.46 -3.32 -40.67
C CYS A 124 -2.44 -4.23 -39.96
N LEU A 125 -1.75 -3.75 -38.92
CA LEU A 125 -0.82 -4.57 -38.12
C LEU A 125 -1.54 -5.69 -37.36
N TYR A 126 -2.75 -5.42 -36.87
CA TYR A 126 -3.55 -6.41 -36.13
C TYR A 126 -4.32 -7.38 -37.04
N GLN A 127 -4.70 -6.94 -38.25
CA GLN A 127 -5.52 -7.73 -39.18
C GLN A 127 -4.70 -8.61 -40.14
N PHE A 128 -3.50 -8.19 -40.52
CA PHE A 128 -2.73 -8.86 -41.58
C PHE A 128 -1.33 -9.27 -41.12
N ASP A 129 -1.09 -10.58 -41.06
CA ASP A 129 0.22 -11.14 -40.70
C ASP A 129 1.34 -10.70 -41.65
N ALA A 130 1.03 -10.52 -42.93
CA ALA A 130 1.99 -10.06 -43.94
C ALA A 130 2.40 -8.58 -43.73
N ALA A 131 1.43 -7.70 -43.43
CA ALA A 131 1.71 -6.30 -43.11
C ALA A 131 2.48 -6.19 -41.78
N ALA A 132 2.08 -6.99 -40.78
CA ALA A 132 2.83 -7.15 -39.54
C ALA A 132 4.25 -7.68 -39.80
N ALA A 133 4.45 -8.63 -40.71
CA ALA A 133 5.77 -9.17 -41.05
C ALA A 133 6.65 -8.13 -41.76
N LEU A 134 6.08 -7.33 -42.64
CA LEU A 134 6.77 -6.26 -43.37
C LEU A 134 7.12 -5.10 -42.44
N ALA A 135 6.19 -4.69 -41.57
CA ALA A 135 6.46 -3.74 -40.50
C ALA A 135 7.54 -4.27 -39.54
N ARG A 136 7.46 -5.54 -39.12
CA ARG A 136 8.51 -6.23 -38.35
C ARG A 136 9.85 -6.21 -39.08
N ARG A 137 9.90 -6.35 -40.41
CA ARG A 137 11.14 -6.29 -41.21
C ARG A 137 11.67 -4.86 -41.34
N SER A 138 10.79 -3.87 -41.45
CA SER A 138 11.13 -2.45 -41.54
C SER A 138 11.65 -1.91 -40.20
N LEU A 139 10.93 -2.18 -39.10
CA LEU A 139 11.34 -1.88 -37.72
C LEU A 139 12.66 -2.57 -37.36
N ARG A 140 12.85 -3.84 -37.76
CA ARG A 140 14.14 -4.55 -37.65
C ARG A 140 15.30 -3.82 -38.34
N LYS A 141 15.06 -3.17 -39.46
CA LYS A 141 16.10 -2.47 -40.25
C LYS A 141 16.37 -1.04 -39.78
N THR A 142 15.36 -0.31 -39.31
CA THR A 142 15.47 1.15 -39.07
C THR A 142 15.57 1.54 -37.60
N PHE A 143 14.81 0.92 -36.70
CA PHE A 143 14.75 1.32 -35.29
C PHE A 143 15.36 0.30 -34.32
N LEU A 144 15.41 -0.97 -34.70
CA LEU A 144 15.69 -2.09 -33.80
C LEU A 144 16.93 -2.91 -34.22
N ARG A 145 17.90 -2.25 -34.87
CA ARG A 145 19.12 -2.89 -35.43
C ARG A 145 19.96 -3.64 -34.37
N ASP A 146 19.83 -3.26 -33.10
CA ASP A 146 20.56 -3.84 -31.94
C ASP A 146 19.66 -4.64 -30.97
N LEU A 147 18.39 -4.87 -31.34
CA LEU A 147 17.40 -5.59 -30.55
C LEU A 147 17.03 -6.89 -31.27
N HIS A 148 17.40 -8.01 -30.66
CA HIS A 148 17.36 -9.35 -31.26
C HIS A 148 16.01 -10.02 -30.91
N PHE A 149 15.34 -10.58 -31.92
CA PHE A 149 13.98 -11.09 -31.83
C PHE A 149 13.97 -12.60 -31.72
N ILE A 150 13.26 -13.16 -30.74
CA ILE A 150 12.91 -14.58 -30.67
C ILE A 150 11.42 -14.68 -30.92
N ASN A 151 10.97 -15.16 -32.07
CA ASN A 151 9.54 -15.40 -32.37
C ASN A 151 8.60 -14.32 -31.80
N ASP A 152 8.90 -13.04 -32.09
CA ASP A 152 8.12 -11.86 -31.67
C ASP A 152 8.31 -11.35 -30.22
N GLN A 153 9.22 -11.97 -29.45
CA GLN A 153 9.58 -11.56 -28.08
C GLN A 153 11.00 -10.98 -28.01
N ILE A 154 11.16 -9.87 -27.30
CA ILE A 154 12.45 -9.31 -26.89
C ILE A 154 12.59 -9.54 -25.39
N ALA A 155 13.62 -10.28 -24.97
CA ALA A 155 13.89 -10.55 -23.57
C ALA A 155 15.20 -9.89 -23.13
N PHE A 156 15.14 -9.15 -22.03
CA PHE A 156 16.28 -8.56 -21.33
C PHE A 156 16.37 -9.21 -19.96
N PHE A 157 17.52 -9.78 -19.65
CA PHE A 157 17.78 -10.36 -18.33
C PHE A 157 18.92 -9.62 -17.64
N ASP A 158 18.94 -9.65 -16.30
CA ASP A 158 20.00 -9.03 -15.49
C ASP A 158 20.05 -7.50 -15.71
N LEU A 159 18.88 -6.86 -15.57
CA LEU A 159 18.76 -5.40 -15.66
C LEU A 159 19.50 -4.75 -14.48
N PRO A 160 20.16 -3.60 -14.69
CA PRO A 160 20.81 -2.89 -13.59
C PRO A 160 19.78 -2.48 -12.54
N ALA A 161 20.15 -2.61 -11.27
CA ALA A 161 19.29 -2.18 -10.16
C ALA A 161 19.11 -0.66 -10.21
N LEU A 162 17.89 -0.18 -9.95
CA LEU A 162 17.60 1.23 -9.81
C LEU A 162 17.79 1.65 -8.36
N GLU A 163 18.82 2.46 -8.11
CA GLU A 163 19.03 3.08 -6.80
C GLU A 163 18.20 4.36 -6.70
N ILE A 164 17.24 4.34 -5.79
CA ILE A 164 16.42 5.49 -5.43
C ILE A 164 17.27 6.36 -4.50
N ASP A 165 17.90 7.41 -5.05
CA ASP A 165 18.77 8.38 -4.35
C ASP A 165 18.10 9.77 -4.28
N THR A 166 16.79 9.81 -4.01
CA THR A 166 16.03 11.06 -3.91
C THR A 166 15.75 11.42 -2.45
N GLU A 167 14.49 11.37 -2.03
CA GLU A 167 14.08 11.68 -0.65
C GLU A 167 14.10 10.44 0.24
N VAL A 168 13.99 9.26 -0.38
CA VAL A 168 14.03 7.96 0.28
C VAL A 168 15.14 7.15 -0.38
N LYS A 169 15.92 6.44 0.44
CA LYS A 169 16.97 5.55 -0.05
C LYS A 169 16.40 4.16 -0.27
N GLY A 170 16.59 3.59 -1.45
CA GLY A 170 16.08 2.27 -1.78
C GLY A 170 16.74 1.68 -3.02
N LEU A 171 16.56 0.38 -3.21
CA LEU A 171 17.07 -0.37 -4.36
C LEU A 171 15.92 -1.15 -4.99
N PHE A 172 15.73 -0.99 -6.30
CA PHE A 172 14.67 -1.64 -7.06
C PHE A 172 15.29 -2.49 -8.18
N VAL A 173 14.90 -3.76 -8.25
CA VAL A 173 15.50 -4.77 -9.12
C VAL A 173 14.40 -5.44 -9.94
N ILE A 174 14.66 -5.62 -11.23
CA ILE A 174 13.85 -6.46 -12.11
C ILE A 174 14.79 -7.51 -12.72
N ARG A 175 14.54 -8.79 -12.44
CA ARG A 175 15.43 -9.88 -12.88
C ARG A 175 15.36 -10.12 -14.39
N GLY A 176 14.17 -9.98 -14.98
CA GLY A 176 14.00 -10.05 -16.43
C GLY A 176 12.77 -9.30 -16.94
N VAL A 177 12.86 -8.77 -18.15
CA VAL A 177 11.75 -8.11 -18.86
C VAL A 177 11.60 -8.74 -20.22
N THR A 178 10.37 -9.07 -20.57
CA THR A 178 10.03 -9.71 -21.84
C THR A 178 8.95 -8.90 -22.53
N LEU A 179 9.20 -8.42 -23.74
CA LEU A 179 8.29 -7.62 -24.53
C LEU A 179 7.84 -8.46 -25.74
N SER A 180 6.56 -8.80 -25.80
CA SER A 180 5.96 -9.37 -27.02
C SER A 180 5.36 -8.25 -27.86
N LEU A 181 5.77 -8.15 -29.13
CA LEU A 181 5.34 -7.10 -30.04
C LEU A 181 3.95 -7.37 -30.65
N SER A 182 3.58 -8.63 -30.86
CA SER A 182 2.27 -9.05 -31.42
C SER A 182 1.12 -8.71 -30.49
N THR A 183 1.31 -8.94 -29.19
CA THR A 183 0.33 -8.62 -28.15
C THR A 183 0.57 -7.27 -27.49
N MET A 184 1.68 -6.59 -27.82
CA MET A 184 2.16 -5.37 -27.15
C MET A 184 2.14 -5.52 -25.63
N THR A 185 2.62 -6.67 -25.13
CA THR A 185 2.65 -7.01 -23.70
C THR A 185 4.07 -6.99 -23.18
N LEU A 186 4.32 -6.17 -22.18
CA LEU A 186 5.53 -6.17 -21.37
C LEU A 186 5.29 -7.05 -20.14
N VAL A 187 6.10 -8.08 -19.95
CA VAL A 187 6.07 -8.94 -18.76
C VAL A 187 7.39 -8.80 -18.02
N ALA A 188 7.34 -8.27 -16.81
CA ALA A 188 8.45 -8.24 -15.88
C ALA A 188 8.41 -9.47 -14.98
N HIS A 189 9.54 -10.17 -14.87
CA HIS A 189 9.74 -11.38 -14.06
C HIS A 189 10.71 -11.07 -12.92
N GLY A 190 10.35 -11.49 -11.70
CA GLY A 190 11.14 -11.30 -10.49
C GLY A 190 11.37 -9.82 -10.18
N VAL A 191 10.35 -9.14 -9.69
CA VAL A 191 10.43 -7.75 -9.23
C VAL A 191 10.69 -7.73 -7.72
N GLU A 192 11.80 -7.12 -7.32
CA GLU A 192 12.24 -7.03 -5.93
C GLU A 192 12.53 -5.56 -5.60
N ALA A 193 12.07 -5.05 -4.46
CA ALA A 193 12.32 -3.68 -4.03
C ALA A 193 12.64 -3.64 -2.53
N GLY A 194 13.72 -2.96 -2.16
CA GLY A 194 14.09 -2.65 -0.78
C GLY A 194 14.04 -1.16 -0.55
N ILE A 195 13.21 -0.68 0.37
CA ILE A 195 13.04 0.74 0.67
C ILE A 195 13.36 0.99 2.15
N LYS A 196 14.24 1.95 2.44
CA LYS A 196 14.55 2.34 3.82
C LYS A 196 13.53 3.37 4.31
N LEU A 197 12.71 3.01 5.29
CA LEU A 197 11.70 3.91 5.87
C LEU A 197 12.30 4.81 6.97
N SER A 198 13.20 4.25 7.77
CA SER A 198 13.95 4.94 8.82
C SER A 198 15.32 4.30 8.98
N ASP A 199 16.20 4.85 9.83
CA ASP A 199 17.57 4.33 9.98
C ASP A 199 17.63 2.84 10.33
N ASP A 200 16.59 2.33 11.00
CA ASP A 200 16.51 0.96 11.47
C ASP A 200 15.44 0.12 10.75
N VAL A 201 14.49 0.73 10.03
CA VAL A 201 13.36 0.00 9.41
C VAL A 201 13.49 0.01 7.89
N GLU A 202 13.42 -1.18 7.31
CA GLU A 202 13.36 -1.45 5.88
C GLU A 202 12.04 -2.12 5.47
N LEU A 203 11.66 -1.88 4.22
CA LEU A 203 10.50 -2.48 3.57
C LEU A 203 11.00 -3.26 2.36
N GLY A 204 10.88 -4.59 2.41
CA GLY A 204 11.12 -5.47 1.28
C GLY A 204 9.82 -5.81 0.56
N ILE A 205 9.75 -5.58 -0.75
CA ILE A 205 8.61 -5.91 -1.60
C ILE A 205 9.07 -6.91 -2.67
N GLN A 206 8.34 -8.00 -2.84
CA GLN A 206 8.67 -9.06 -3.81
C GLN A 206 7.42 -9.46 -4.60
N VAL A 207 7.58 -9.59 -5.91
CA VAL A 207 6.52 -10.01 -6.85
C VAL A 207 7.14 -10.90 -7.93
N ASP A 208 6.55 -12.07 -8.18
CA ASP A 208 7.07 -12.99 -9.20
C ASP A 208 6.86 -12.45 -10.63
N LYS A 209 5.68 -11.88 -10.91
CA LYS A 209 5.31 -11.50 -12.28
C LYS A 209 4.43 -10.26 -12.33
N VAL A 210 4.72 -9.37 -13.28
CA VAL A 210 3.89 -8.21 -13.62
C VAL A 210 3.66 -8.20 -15.12
N VAL A 211 2.40 -8.21 -15.55
CA VAL A 211 2.00 -8.21 -16.97
C VAL A 211 1.33 -6.87 -17.30
N VAL A 212 1.99 -6.10 -18.17
CA VAL A 212 1.56 -4.79 -18.65
C VAL A 212 1.25 -4.90 -20.15
N PRO A 213 0.01 -5.22 -20.52
CA PRO A 213 -0.45 -5.10 -21.90
C PRO A 213 -0.74 -3.63 -22.24
N LEU A 214 -0.30 -3.17 -23.40
CA LEU A 214 -0.56 -1.80 -23.85
C LEU A 214 -2.06 -1.60 -24.17
N PHE A 215 -2.63 -0.53 -23.63
CA PHE A 215 -4.06 -0.14 -23.70
C PHE A 215 -5.03 -1.20 -23.17
N ARG A 216 -4.59 -2.03 -22.21
CA ARG A 216 -5.41 -3.05 -21.58
C ARG A 216 -5.09 -3.14 -20.08
N GLU A 217 -5.87 -3.95 -19.37
CA GLU A 217 -5.73 -4.18 -17.93
C GLU A 217 -4.33 -4.69 -17.54
N ILE A 218 -3.69 -3.97 -16.62
CA ILE A 218 -2.41 -4.36 -16.03
C ILE A 218 -2.69 -5.35 -14.90
N THR A 219 -2.00 -6.50 -14.92
CA THR A 219 -2.15 -7.53 -13.89
C THR A 219 -0.85 -7.70 -13.12
N VAL A 220 -0.94 -7.56 -11.81
CA VAL A 220 0.14 -7.78 -10.85
C VAL A 220 -0.21 -9.04 -10.07
N ASP A 221 0.71 -10.01 -10.02
CA ASP A 221 0.52 -11.23 -9.24
C ASP A 221 0.54 -10.94 -7.71
N ASP A 222 0.60 -11.98 -6.88
CA ASP A 222 0.63 -11.84 -5.43
C ASP A 222 1.85 -10.99 -4.99
N VAL A 223 1.60 -9.88 -4.30
CA VAL A 223 2.64 -8.95 -3.80
C VAL A 223 2.91 -9.26 -2.34
N TYR A 224 4.17 -9.57 -2.00
CA TYR A 224 4.60 -9.80 -0.63
C TYR A 224 5.44 -8.63 -0.16
N ALA A 225 4.96 -7.92 0.85
CA ALA A 225 5.65 -6.81 1.51
C ALA A 225 6.06 -7.21 2.92
N ASN A 226 7.28 -6.94 3.32
CA ASN A 226 7.81 -7.28 4.65
C ASN A 226 8.46 -6.05 5.24
N VAL A 227 7.93 -5.59 6.38
CA VAL A 227 8.56 -4.54 7.19
C VAL A 227 9.55 -5.23 8.10
N LYS A 228 10.85 -5.08 7.82
CA LYS A 228 11.94 -5.68 8.58
C LYS A 228 12.73 -4.58 9.29
N GLY A 229 13.30 -4.89 10.43
CA GLY A 229 14.30 -4.04 11.07
C GLY A 229 13.84 -3.31 12.34
N GLY A 230 14.84 -2.71 12.99
CA GLY A 230 14.88 -2.26 14.36
C GLY A 230 16.10 -2.84 15.05
N GLU A 231 16.76 -2.10 15.95
CA GLU A 231 17.83 -2.61 16.85
C GLU A 231 17.45 -3.93 17.56
N TRP A 232 16.16 -4.25 17.60
CA TRP A 232 15.53 -5.31 18.39
C TRP A 232 15.08 -6.53 17.56
N GLU A 233 15.07 -6.45 16.23
CA GLU A 233 14.79 -7.60 15.35
C GLU A 233 16.09 -8.37 15.03
N VAL A 234 17.20 -7.63 14.87
CA VAL A 234 18.56 -8.17 14.73
C VAL A 234 19.07 -8.63 16.10
N THR A 235 18.47 -9.67 16.66
CA THR A 235 18.96 -10.26 17.92
C THR A 235 20.22 -11.08 17.64
N PHE A 236 21.17 -11.07 18.58
CA PHE A 236 22.50 -11.72 18.54
C PHE A 236 22.56 -13.20 18.10
N GLY A 237 21.41 -13.87 17.90
CA GLY A 237 21.31 -15.28 17.49
C GLY A 237 21.44 -15.52 15.98
N ASP A 238 21.15 -14.53 15.12
CA ASP A 238 21.14 -14.71 13.65
C ASP A 238 22.46 -14.31 12.96
N VAL A 239 23.46 -13.85 13.72
CA VAL A 239 24.80 -13.55 13.18
C VAL A 239 25.65 -14.82 13.23
N THR A 240 25.92 -15.42 12.07
CA THR A 240 26.86 -16.53 11.97
C THR A 240 28.26 -16.06 12.40
N TYR A 241 28.71 -16.51 13.58
CA TYR A 241 30.08 -16.30 14.04
C TYR A 241 31.06 -16.99 13.08
N GLY A 242 32.08 -16.26 12.59
CA GLY A 242 33.30 -16.86 12.06
C GLY A 242 33.51 -16.86 10.54
N VAL A 243 32.85 -16.00 9.75
CA VAL A 243 33.25 -15.78 8.34
C VAL A 243 34.13 -14.53 8.26
N PRO A 244 35.45 -14.65 8.09
CA PRO A 244 36.30 -13.49 7.81
C PRO A 244 35.99 -12.94 6.41
N GLU A 245 35.75 -11.63 6.32
CA GLU A 245 35.62 -10.91 5.05
C GLU A 245 37.00 -10.84 4.35
N PRO A 246 37.05 -10.84 3.00
CA PRO A 246 38.29 -10.56 2.29
C PRO A 246 38.70 -9.11 2.50
N ASP A 247 39.94 -8.92 2.94
CA ASP A 247 40.58 -7.63 3.18
C ASP A 247 40.70 -6.82 1.88
N ASP A 248 39.92 -5.74 1.76
CA ASP A 248 40.19 -4.62 0.84
C ASP A 248 39.84 -3.32 1.59
N ASP A 249 40.79 -2.88 2.43
CA ASP A 249 41.17 -1.49 2.74
C ASP A 249 41.86 -1.42 4.12
N ASP A 250 42.96 -0.65 4.20
CA ASP A 250 43.81 -0.37 5.37
C ASP A 250 43.04 0.21 6.58
N SER A 251 42.28 -0.64 7.26
CA SER A 251 41.73 -0.36 8.58
C SER A 251 41.87 -1.60 9.47
N MET A 252 42.93 -1.60 10.29
CA MET A 252 43.26 -2.61 11.31
C MET A 252 42.25 -2.69 12.47
N VAL A 253 41.00 -2.29 12.25
CA VAL A 253 39.92 -2.37 13.24
C VAL A 253 38.77 -3.12 12.60
N VAL A 254 38.51 -4.32 13.10
CA VAL A 254 37.30 -5.12 12.79
C VAL A 254 36.09 -4.30 13.26
N THR A 255 35.53 -3.48 12.38
CA THR A 255 34.45 -2.53 12.67
C THR A 255 33.07 -3.20 12.81
N ASN A 256 32.97 -4.49 12.50
CA ASN A 256 31.71 -5.22 12.38
C ASN A 256 31.50 -6.30 13.46
N THR A 257 31.89 -6.03 14.70
CA THR A 257 31.27 -6.78 15.82
C THR A 257 29.97 -6.08 16.21
N ALA A 258 28.93 -6.85 16.55
CA ALA A 258 27.61 -6.30 16.91
C ALA A 258 27.68 -5.23 18.02
N ILE A 259 28.67 -5.34 18.90
CA ILE A 259 28.98 -4.36 19.95
C ILE A 259 29.47 -3.02 19.35
N LEU A 260 30.34 -3.07 18.34
CA LEU A 260 30.85 -1.87 17.66
C LEU A 260 29.81 -1.23 16.76
N ARG A 261 28.89 -1.99 16.14
CA ARG A 261 27.76 -1.44 15.38
C ARG A 261 26.79 -0.66 16.28
N ALA A 262 26.45 -1.21 17.45
CA ALA A 262 25.64 -0.51 18.45
C ALA A 262 26.36 0.71 19.07
N ALA A 263 27.70 0.65 19.22
CA ALA A 263 28.50 1.74 19.77
C ALA A 263 28.76 2.88 18.76
N THR A 264 28.98 2.56 17.48
CA THR A 264 29.19 3.56 16.41
C THR A 264 27.90 4.32 16.07
N GLN A 265 26.73 3.70 16.21
CA GLN A 265 25.43 4.38 16.08
C GLN A 265 25.19 5.45 17.16
N LYS A 266 25.66 5.25 18.40
CA LYS A 266 25.63 6.30 19.44
C LYS A 266 26.57 7.47 19.14
N GLY A 267 27.51 7.30 18.20
CA GLY A 267 28.50 8.30 17.80
C GLY A 267 28.08 9.23 16.65
N GLY A 268 26.87 9.11 16.10
CA GLY A 268 26.35 10.05 15.11
C GLY A 268 27.01 10.01 13.73
N ILE A 269 27.69 8.92 13.37
CA ILE A 269 28.24 8.75 12.03
C ILE A 269 27.12 8.24 11.12
N THR A 270 26.64 9.11 10.24
CA THR A 270 25.67 8.78 9.19
C THR A 270 26.20 7.63 8.32
N GLY A 271 25.47 6.50 8.31
CA GLY A 271 25.86 5.30 7.55
C GLY A 271 26.06 5.62 6.06
N ARG A 272 27.18 5.16 5.50
CA ARG A 272 27.50 5.37 4.08
C ARG A 272 26.47 4.63 3.21
N PRO A 273 26.14 5.12 2.00
CA PRO A 273 25.20 4.45 1.09
C PRO A 273 25.53 2.96 0.83
N THR A 274 26.83 2.63 0.84
CA THR A 274 27.37 1.28 0.69
C THR A 274 26.93 0.33 1.80
N ASP A 275 26.84 0.81 3.05
CA ASP A 275 26.47 -0.01 4.21
C ASP A 275 24.97 -0.39 4.17
N MET A 276 24.15 0.47 3.57
CA MET A 276 22.74 0.21 3.34
C MET A 276 22.51 -0.87 2.28
N MET A 277 23.22 -0.75 1.14
CA MET A 277 23.10 -1.76 0.08
C MET A 277 23.55 -3.13 0.59
N ARG A 278 24.59 -3.20 1.44
CA ARG A 278 25.01 -4.44 2.11
C ARG A 278 23.87 -5.06 2.93
N ASN A 279 23.12 -4.25 3.67
CA ASN A 279 21.99 -4.75 4.46
C ASN A 279 20.86 -5.31 3.57
N PHE A 280 20.49 -4.63 2.48
CA PHE A 280 19.42 -5.11 1.59
C PHE A 280 19.77 -6.40 0.85
N THR A 281 21.06 -6.64 0.59
CA THR A 281 21.54 -7.67 -0.34
C THR A 281 22.31 -8.81 0.34
N ALA A 282 22.22 -8.92 1.67
CA ALA A 282 23.01 -9.88 2.46
C ALA A 282 24.52 -9.85 2.11
N GLY A 283 25.08 -8.64 1.91
CA GLY A 283 26.49 -8.43 1.60
C GLY A 283 26.87 -8.44 0.11
N LYS A 284 25.96 -8.82 -0.81
CA LYS A 284 26.22 -8.84 -2.26
C LYS A 284 25.89 -7.51 -2.93
N VAL A 285 26.76 -6.53 -2.76
CA VAL A 285 26.52 -5.16 -3.25
C VAL A 285 26.75 -5.04 -4.77
N PRO A 286 25.78 -4.52 -5.55
CA PRO A 286 26.00 -4.20 -6.97
C PRO A 286 27.01 -3.07 -7.15
N THR A 287 27.81 -3.12 -8.21
CA THR A 287 28.75 -2.03 -8.55
C THR A 287 28.00 -0.85 -9.18
N GLU A 288 28.23 0.36 -8.68
CA GLU A 288 27.59 1.56 -9.22
C GLU A 288 28.13 1.91 -10.62
N ALA A 289 27.22 2.06 -11.59
CA ALA A 289 27.56 2.53 -12.94
C ALA A 289 27.51 4.05 -13.02
N GLN A 290 28.58 4.67 -13.53
CA GLN A 290 28.67 6.13 -13.70
C GLN A 290 27.78 6.65 -14.85
N ASP A 291 27.53 5.82 -15.88
CA ASP A 291 26.79 6.20 -17.09
C ASP A 291 25.67 5.21 -17.43
N THR A 292 24.62 5.69 -18.10
CA THR A 292 23.52 4.83 -18.57
C THR A 292 24.00 3.75 -19.54
N ALA A 293 24.86 4.11 -20.50
CA ALA A 293 25.39 3.15 -21.46
C ALA A 293 26.20 2.02 -20.80
N SER A 294 26.97 2.35 -19.75
CA SER A 294 27.75 1.35 -19.01
C SER A 294 26.89 0.52 -18.05
N ALA A 295 25.76 1.03 -17.59
CA ALA A 295 24.78 0.26 -16.82
C ALA A 295 24.06 -0.78 -17.69
N PHE A 296 23.65 -0.40 -18.91
CA PHE A 296 22.93 -1.31 -19.82
C PHE A 296 23.82 -2.33 -20.53
N SER A 297 25.16 -2.24 -20.39
CA SER A 297 26.07 -3.23 -20.97
C SER A 297 26.12 -4.56 -20.22
N SER A 298 25.68 -4.61 -18.95
CA SER A 298 25.56 -5.87 -18.21
C SER A 298 24.32 -6.68 -18.59
N VAL A 299 23.38 -6.09 -19.35
CA VAL A 299 22.12 -6.74 -19.69
C VAL A 299 22.38 -7.91 -20.63
N LYS A 300 22.03 -9.11 -20.18
CA LYS A 300 22.12 -10.33 -20.98
C LYS A 300 20.99 -10.32 -22.00
N LYS A 301 21.36 -10.17 -23.27
CA LYS A 301 20.48 -10.38 -24.42
C LYS A 301 20.63 -11.83 -24.88
N VAL A 302 19.52 -12.52 -25.12
CA VAL A 302 19.56 -13.89 -25.66
C VAL A 302 19.95 -13.85 -27.15
N ALA A 303 20.93 -14.67 -27.53
CA ALA A 303 21.60 -14.69 -28.84
C ALA A 303 20.70 -15.28 -29.98
N PRO A 304 21.05 -15.08 -31.27
CA PRO A 304 20.12 -15.11 -32.42
C PRO A 304 19.79 -16.47 -33.07
N ASP A 305 20.17 -17.60 -32.48
CA ASP A 305 19.88 -18.92 -33.08
C ASP A 305 18.51 -19.43 -32.61
N GLU A 306 17.51 -19.45 -33.50
CA GLU A 306 16.07 -19.51 -33.13
C GLU A 306 15.69 -20.67 -32.20
N GLU A 307 16.28 -21.87 -32.39
CA GLU A 307 15.98 -23.05 -31.56
C GLU A 307 16.70 -23.03 -30.20
N GLN A 308 17.97 -22.61 -30.16
CA GLN A 308 18.74 -22.52 -28.91
C GLN A 308 18.31 -21.32 -28.07
N ALA A 309 17.88 -20.22 -28.71
CA ALA A 309 17.45 -19.00 -28.05
C ALA A 309 16.17 -19.22 -27.24
N HIS A 310 15.19 -19.92 -27.80
CA HIS A 310 13.95 -20.25 -27.09
C HIS A 310 14.19 -21.19 -25.90
N THR A 311 15.12 -22.14 -26.06
CA THR A 311 15.53 -23.05 -24.97
C THR A 311 16.22 -22.27 -23.85
N LYS A 312 17.22 -21.43 -24.18
CA LYS A 312 17.91 -20.54 -23.22
C LYS A 312 16.95 -19.57 -22.53
N TYR A 313 15.99 -19.03 -23.27
CA TYR A 313 14.95 -18.16 -22.72
C TYR A 313 14.10 -18.87 -21.67
N LYS A 314 13.60 -20.07 -21.99
CA LYS A 314 12.84 -20.89 -21.04
C LYS A 314 13.66 -21.30 -19.83
N GLU A 315 14.94 -21.63 -20.03
CA GLU A 315 15.87 -21.93 -18.94
C GLU A 315 16.07 -20.74 -18.01
N LEU A 316 16.23 -19.53 -18.55
CA LEU A 316 16.40 -18.31 -17.76
C LEU A 316 15.13 -17.94 -16.98
N ILE A 317 13.94 -18.08 -17.58
CA ILE A 317 12.69 -17.87 -16.85
C ILE A 317 12.52 -18.92 -15.76
N ARG A 318 12.75 -20.20 -16.08
CA ARG A 318 12.69 -21.28 -15.10
C ARG A 318 13.67 -21.04 -13.95
N TYR A 319 14.88 -20.56 -14.24
CA TYR A 319 15.85 -20.18 -13.22
C TYR A 319 15.33 -19.04 -12.33
N ILE A 320 14.70 -18.02 -12.91
CA ILE A 320 14.10 -16.92 -12.12
C ILE A 320 13.00 -17.45 -11.20
N ASP A 321 12.09 -18.27 -11.74
CA ASP A 321 10.97 -18.86 -10.99
C ASP A 321 11.44 -19.81 -9.88
N GLU A 322 12.44 -20.65 -10.16
CA GLU A 322 12.97 -21.64 -9.23
C GLU A 322 13.76 -21.01 -8.08
N THR A 323 14.53 -19.95 -8.35
CA THR A 323 15.27 -19.25 -7.29
C THR A 323 14.45 -18.19 -6.57
N SER A 324 13.24 -17.86 -7.04
CA SER A 324 12.37 -16.89 -6.35
C SER A 324 12.15 -17.28 -4.89
N ALA A 325 12.32 -16.31 -3.99
CA ALA A 325 12.07 -16.44 -2.56
C ALA A 325 10.65 -16.96 -2.27
N ILE A 326 9.67 -16.50 -3.07
CA ILE A 326 8.27 -16.89 -2.98
C ILE A 326 8.10 -18.38 -3.30
N THR A 327 8.70 -18.84 -4.41
CA THR A 327 8.65 -20.26 -4.81
C THR A 327 9.35 -21.16 -3.81
N ILE A 328 10.48 -20.74 -3.26
CA ILE A 328 11.23 -21.49 -2.24
C ILE A 328 10.40 -21.61 -0.96
N ALA A 329 9.84 -20.50 -0.47
CA ALA A 329 8.95 -20.49 0.70
C ALA A 329 7.72 -21.39 0.49
N LYS A 330 7.08 -21.28 -0.69
CA LYS A 330 5.96 -22.14 -1.08
C LYS A 330 6.33 -23.63 -1.02
N LYS A 331 7.48 -24.03 -1.56
CA LYS A 331 7.95 -25.43 -1.49
C LYS A 331 8.21 -25.88 -0.05
N GLN A 332 8.84 -25.04 0.76
CA GLN A 332 9.15 -25.35 2.17
C GLN A 332 7.88 -25.52 3.01
N LEU A 333 6.87 -24.65 2.87
CA LEU A 333 5.59 -24.78 3.57
C LEU A 333 4.82 -26.04 3.18
N ILE A 334 4.83 -26.39 1.89
CA ILE A 334 4.19 -27.62 1.40
C ILE A 334 4.88 -28.85 1.99
N GLN A 335 6.22 -28.87 2.04
CA GLN A 335 6.97 -29.96 2.65
C GLN A 335 6.72 -30.06 4.16
N ALA A 336 6.75 -28.93 4.87
CA ALA A 336 6.49 -28.88 6.31
C ALA A 336 5.07 -29.36 6.65
N SER A 337 4.08 -28.97 5.84
CA SER A 337 2.69 -29.40 6.02
C SER A 337 2.51 -30.91 5.74
N LYS A 338 3.16 -31.44 4.70
CA LYS A 338 3.15 -32.89 4.39
C LYS A 338 3.81 -33.72 5.49
N ALA A 339 5.02 -33.35 5.91
CA ALA A 339 5.74 -34.05 6.98
C ALA A 339 4.90 -34.15 8.25
N ARG A 340 4.18 -33.08 8.61
CA ARG A 340 3.31 -33.05 9.79
C ARG A 340 2.02 -33.86 9.62
N LYS A 341 1.51 -34.00 8.39
CA LYS A 341 0.37 -34.88 8.08
C LYS A 341 0.77 -36.35 8.26
N ASP A 342 1.96 -36.71 7.79
CA ASP A 342 2.47 -38.08 7.87
C ASP A 342 2.76 -38.48 9.32
N SER A 343 3.41 -37.61 10.11
CA SER A 343 3.64 -37.86 11.55
C SER A 343 2.36 -38.07 12.35
N LYS A 344 1.23 -37.51 11.89
CA LYS A 344 -0.05 -37.63 12.60
C LYS A 344 -0.79 -38.92 12.26
N VAL A 345 -0.63 -39.44 11.04
CA VAL A 345 -1.17 -40.75 10.65
C VAL A 345 -0.49 -41.87 11.46
N ASP A 346 0.80 -41.72 11.76
CA ASP A 346 1.53 -42.65 12.61
C ASP A 346 1.02 -42.58 14.06
N SER A 347 0.77 -41.38 14.61
CA SER A 347 0.20 -41.23 15.97
C SER A 347 -1.27 -41.68 16.10
N GLU A 348 -2.09 -41.51 15.06
CA GLU A 348 -3.49 -41.99 15.07
C GLU A 348 -3.59 -43.52 14.92
N ASN A 349 -2.59 -44.15 14.30
CA ASN A 349 -2.46 -45.61 14.28
C ASN A 349 -1.93 -46.15 15.63
N GLU A 350 -1.02 -45.46 16.30
CA GLU A 350 -0.55 -45.84 17.65
C GLU A 350 -1.61 -45.62 18.75
N GLU A 351 -2.44 -44.57 18.66
CA GLU A 351 -3.56 -44.34 19.60
C GLU A 351 -4.68 -45.40 19.50
N ARG A 352 -4.75 -46.17 18.40
CA ARG A 352 -5.66 -47.31 18.30
C ARG A 352 -5.19 -48.53 19.10
N GLU A 353 -3.92 -48.58 19.53
CA GLU A 353 -3.36 -49.73 20.26
C GLU A 353 -2.95 -49.45 21.72
N GLY A 354 -3.02 -48.21 22.22
CA GLY A 354 -2.55 -47.90 23.58
C GLY A 354 -3.28 -46.78 24.33
N LYS A 355 -4.13 -47.17 25.29
CA LYS A 355 -4.58 -46.46 26.52
C LYS A 355 -4.72 -44.93 26.52
N GLN A 356 -5.96 -44.51 26.81
CA GLN A 356 -6.40 -43.18 27.26
C GLN A 356 -5.40 -42.42 28.14
N SER A 357 -4.69 -41.47 27.54
CA SER A 357 -3.97 -40.40 28.23
C SER A 357 -4.77 -39.09 28.14
N ARG A 358 -4.77 -38.34 29.23
CA ARG A 358 -5.59 -37.14 29.47
C ARG A 358 -5.40 -36.09 28.36
N LYS A 359 -6.50 -35.71 27.70
CA LYS A 359 -6.60 -34.53 26.83
C LYS A 359 -6.14 -33.28 27.59
N ALA A 360 -4.90 -32.85 27.39
CA ALA A 360 -4.54 -31.45 27.50
C ALA A 360 -5.36 -30.72 26.42
N ARG A 361 -6.12 -29.72 26.84
CA ARG A 361 -6.98 -28.91 25.99
C ARG A 361 -6.10 -27.94 25.20
N GLU A 362 -5.40 -28.44 24.19
CA GLU A 362 -4.78 -27.58 23.18
C GLU A 362 -5.91 -26.80 22.47
N GLU A 363 -5.74 -25.49 22.38
CA GLU A 363 -6.65 -24.62 21.64
C GLU A 363 -6.68 -25.06 20.16
N PRO A 364 -7.81 -24.90 19.45
CA PRO A 364 -7.89 -25.25 18.05
C PRO A 364 -7.09 -24.24 17.22
N GLY A 365 -5.78 -24.47 17.11
CA GLY A 365 -4.97 -23.83 16.09
C GLY A 365 -5.50 -24.21 14.72
N VAL A 366 -5.85 -23.21 13.92
CA VAL A 366 -6.27 -23.43 12.54
C VAL A 366 -5.06 -23.99 11.81
N ARG A 367 -5.20 -25.25 11.35
CA ARG A 367 -4.20 -25.92 10.52
C ARG A 367 -4.02 -25.08 9.27
N LEU A 368 -2.78 -24.96 8.78
CA LEU A 368 -2.53 -24.40 7.45
C LEU A 368 -3.26 -25.23 6.42
N ASP A 369 -4.39 -24.71 5.95
CA ASP A 369 -5.15 -25.32 4.88
C ASP A 369 -4.45 -24.94 3.57
N ILE A 370 -3.77 -25.92 2.96
CA ILE A 370 -3.11 -25.71 1.67
C ILE A 370 -4.15 -25.40 0.58
N GLU A 371 -5.41 -25.76 0.79
CA GLU A 371 -6.49 -25.46 -0.16
C GLU A 371 -6.96 -24.01 -0.04
N ASN A 372 -6.78 -23.36 1.12
CA ASN A 372 -7.06 -21.95 1.30
C ASN A 372 -5.86 -21.08 0.87
N MET A 373 -5.98 -20.47 -0.30
CA MET A 373 -4.90 -19.63 -0.86
C MET A 373 -4.59 -18.40 -0.02
N ASP A 374 -5.55 -17.86 0.72
CA ASP A 374 -5.37 -16.66 1.52
C ASP A 374 -4.50 -16.97 2.76
N ASP A 375 -4.83 -18.03 3.50
CA ASP A 375 -4.01 -18.54 4.61
C ASP A 375 -2.59 -18.89 4.15
N PHE A 376 -2.48 -19.47 2.96
CA PHE A 376 -1.21 -19.88 2.39
C PHE A 376 -0.31 -18.69 2.04
N ARG A 377 -0.86 -17.61 1.48
CA ARG A 377 -0.12 -16.36 1.20
C ARG A 377 0.41 -15.72 2.47
N ALA A 378 -0.42 -15.65 3.51
CA ALA A 378 0.00 -15.10 4.80
C ALA A 378 1.20 -15.87 5.38
N ALA A 379 1.17 -17.21 5.30
CA ALA A 379 2.29 -18.05 5.72
C ALA A 379 3.55 -17.85 4.87
N ILE A 380 3.41 -17.74 3.54
CA ILE A 380 4.52 -17.42 2.64
C ILE A 380 5.17 -16.10 3.06
N CYS A 381 4.35 -15.06 3.28
CA CYS A 381 4.83 -13.73 3.67
C CYS A 381 5.67 -13.78 4.96
N ALA A 382 5.18 -14.49 5.97
CA ALA A 382 5.88 -14.68 7.25
C ALA A 382 7.20 -15.44 7.12
N GLN A 383 7.31 -16.37 6.17
CA GLN A 383 8.56 -17.09 5.93
C GLN A 383 9.60 -16.25 5.17
N ILE A 384 9.14 -15.45 4.19
CA ILE A 384 10.01 -14.50 3.45
C ILE A 384 10.55 -13.40 4.37
N HIS A 385 9.89 -13.15 5.50
CA HIS A 385 10.31 -12.15 6.47
C HIS A 385 11.77 -12.36 6.94
N GLY A 386 12.20 -13.61 7.19
CA GLY A 386 13.57 -13.92 7.61
C GLY A 386 14.64 -13.90 6.51
N GLN A 387 14.26 -13.72 5.24
CA GLN A 387 15.21 -13.63 4.12
C GLN A 387 15.73 -12.18 3.95
N PRO A 388 16.77 -11.90 3.14
CA PRO A 388 17.10 -10.51 2.80
C PRO A 388 15.97 -9.81 2.04
N SER A 389 15.93 -8.47 2.09
CA SER A 389 14.94 -7.67 1.35
C SER A 389 15.09 -7.84 -0.17
N ILE A 390 16.34 -7.97 -0.67
CA ILE A 390 16.68 -8.23 -2.07
C ILE A 390 17.57 -9.48 -2.12
N PRO A 391 16.98 -10.68 -2.29
CA PRO A 391 17.74 -11.93 -2.36
C PRO A 391 18.61 -12.05 -3.63
N HIS A 392 18.24 -11.40 -4.74
CA HIS A 392 18.96 -11.51 -6.02
C HIS A 392 19.42 -10.15 -6.56
N PRO A 393 20.45 -9.52 -5.98
CA PRO A 393 21.02 -8.29 -6.52
C PRO A 393 21.69 -8.55 -7.89
N PRO A 394 21.51 -7.65 -8.88
CA PRO A 394 22.21 -7.71 -10.16
C PRO A 394 23.67 -7.25 -10.02
N SER A 395 24.47 -7.40 -11.07
CA SER A 395 25.90 -6.99 -11.01
C SER A 395 26.13 -5.48 -10.94
N LYS A 396 25.19 -4.69 -11.49
CA LYS A 396 25.33 -3.23 -11.62
C LYS A 396 24.10 -2.51 -11.05
N SER A 397 24.31 -1.31 -10.52
CA SER A 397 23.23 -0.39 -10.14
C SER A 397 23.37 0.95 -10.86
N ILE A 398 22.26 1.66 -11.05
CA ILE A 398 22.21 3.01 -11.58
C ILE A 398 21.30 3.88 -10.73
N ARG A 399 21.77 5.09 -10.40
CA ARG A 399 20.96 6.05 -9.65
C ARG A 399 19.84 6.62 -10.50
N VAL A 400 18.65 6.73 -9.91
CA VAL A 400 17.48 7.39 -10.51
C VAL A 400 17.80 8.87 -10.83
N SER A 401 18.63 9.53 -10.03
CA SER A 401 19.10 10.90 -10.29
C SER A 401 19.94 11.01 -11.57
N THR A 402 20.75 10.00 -11.87
CA THR A 402 21.53 9.90 -13.12
C THR A 402 20.62 9.64 -14.32
N LEU A 403 19.65 8.74 -14.20
CA LEU A 403 18.65 8.51 -15.25
C LEU A 403 17.86 9.78 -15.56
N ARG A 404 17.46 10.55 -14.54
CA ARG A 404 16.74 11.81 -14.72
C ARG A 404 17.54 12.84 -15.54
N LYS A 405 18.87 12.85 -15.46
CA LYS A 405 19.73 13.75 -16.26
C LYS A 405 19.79 13.36 -17.73
N THR A 406 19.52 12.10 -18.07
CA THR A 406 19.53 11.62 -19.46
C THR A 406 18.27 11.91 -20.26
N SER A 407 17.25 12.54 -19.65
CA SER A 407 16.04 12.95 -20.37
C SER A 407 16.39 13.98 -21.46
N TYR A 408 15.99 13.72 -22.71
CA TYR A 408 16.24 14.63 -23.83
C TYR A 408 15.65 16.03 -23.54
N PRO A 409 16.47 17.09 -23.45
CA PRO A 409 16.01 18.42 -23.04
C PRO A 409 14.96 18.98 -24.01
N ASN A 410 15.06 18.63 -25.29
CA ASN A 410 14.11 19.06 -26.31
C ASN A 410 12.72 18.44 -26.12
N VAL A 411 12.63 17.17 -25.72
CA VAL A 411 11.36 16.50 -25.44
C VAL A 411 10.73 17.09 -24.18
N LYS A 412 11.55 17.35 -23.15
CA LYS A 412 11.09 18.00 -21.93
C LYS A 412 10.53 19.40 -22.22
N LYS A 413 11.24 20.22 -22.99
CA LYS A 413 10.76 21.55 -23.42
C LYS A 413 9.49 21.45 -24.24
N PHE A 414 9.39 20.49 -25.16
CA PHE A 414 8.19 20.26 -25.96
C PHE A 414 6.97 19.92 -25.10
N LEU A 415 7.11 18.96 -24.17
CA LEU A 415 6.05 18.58 -23.24
C LEU A 415 5.69 19.73 -22.28
N HIS A 416 6.67 20.53 -21.85
CA HIS A 416 6.42 21.69 -21.02
C HIS A 416 5.56 22.75 -21.72
N ARG A 417 5.82 23.00 -23.01
CA ARG A 417 5.06 23.98 -23.80
C ARG A 417 3.64 23.55 -24.12
N LEU A 418 3.35 22.24 -24.08
CA LEU A 418 2.07 21.63 -24.45
C LEU A 418 1.50 20.75 -23.32
N PRO A 419 1.14 21.34 -22.15
CA PRO A 419 0.57 20.57 -21.05
C PRO A 419 -0.77 19.93 -21.43
N LEU A 420 -1.58 20.57 -22.27
CA LEU A 420 -2.83 20.01 -22.77
C LEU A 420 -2.61 18.71 -23.56
N LEU A 421 -1.59 18.65 -24.42
CA LEU A 421 -1.25 17.44 -25.17
C LEU A 421 -0.90 16.31 -24.20
N TYR A 422 -0.14 16.63 -23.15
CA TYR A 422 0.22 15.64 -22.14
C TYR A 422 -1.02 15.08 -21.41
N ARG A 423 -1.99 15.93 -21.07
CA ARG A 423 -3.29 15.51 -20.50
C ARG A 423 -4.12 14.67 -21.48
N LEU A 424 -4.16 15.07 -22.76
CA LEU A 424 -4.85 14.35 -23.83
C LEU A 424 -4.24 12.97 -24.10
N MET A 425 -2.93 12.80 -23.87
CA MET A 425 -2.28 11.49 -23.95
C MET A 425 -2.54 10.65 -22.71
N LEU A 426 -2.44 11.23 -21.52
CA LEU A 426 -2.59 10.48 -20.26
C LEU A 426 -4.03 10.05 -19.98
N SER A 427 -5.02 10.87 -20.32
CA SER A 427 -6.44 10.55 -20.07
C SER A 427 -6.86 9.19 -20.68
N PRO A 428 -6.64 8.93 -22.00
CA PRO A 428 -6.95 7.63 -22.57
C PRO A 428 -6.03 6.52 -22.05
N ILE A 429 -4.74 6.81 -21.79
CA ILE A 429 -3.82 5.80 -21.24
C ILE A 429 -4.33 5.33 -19.87
N CYS A 430 -4.65 6.24 -18.95
CA CYS A 430 -5.16 5.89 -17.63
C CYS A 430 -6.52 5.17 -17.70
N TYR A 431 -7.40 5.58 -18.62
CA TYR A 431 -8.70 4.94 -18.80
C TYR A 431 -8.60 3.49 -19.29
N PHE A 432 -7.70 3.22 -20.24
CA PHE A 432 -7.53 1.87 -20.82
C PHE A 432 -6.60 0.95 -20.01
N HIS A 433 -5.93 1.46 -18.96
CA HIS A 433 -5.05 0.66 -18.11
C HIS A 433 -5.55 0.63 -16.66
N PRO A 434 -6.69 -0.05 -16.37
CA PRO A 434 -7.00 -0.41 -14.99
C PRO A 434 -5.91 -1.36 -14.47
N VAL A 435 -5.55 -1.23 -13.19
CA VAL A 435 -4.53 -2.07 -12.55
C VAL A 435 -5.22 -3.02 -11.58
N LYS A 436 -5.00 -4.32 -11.75
CA LYS A 436 -5.51 -5.35 -10.86
C LYS A 436 -4.35 -6.05 -10.15
N PHE A 437 -4.39 -6.00 -8.83
CA PHE A 437 -3.52 -6.79 -7.97
C PHE A 437 -4.27 -8.05 -7.55
N LYS A 438 -3.62 -9.21 -7.67
CA LYS A 438 -4.21 -10.49 -7.23
C LYS A 438 -4.39 -10.54 -5.71
N SER A 439 -3.36 -10.13 -4.97
CA SER A 439 -3.38 -9.90 -3.53
C SER A 439 -2.18 -9.04 -3.13
N VAL A 440 -2.27 -8.33 -2.01
CA VAL A 440 -1.13 -7.65 -1.39
C VAL A 440 -1.07 -8.10 0.07
N THR A 441 -0.04 -8.86 0.41
CA THR A 441 0.17 -9.37 1.76
C THR A 441 1.37 -8.66 2.38
N ALA A 442 1.16 -7.99 3.51
CA ALA A 442 2.20 -7.30 4.25
C ALA A 442 2.43 -7.98 5.61
N ALA A 443 3.65 -8.40 5.94
CA ALA A 443 3.99 -8.94 7.26
C ALA A 443 5.00 -8.09 8.03
N GLY A 444 4.88 -8.13 9.36
CA GLY A 444 5.78 -7.47 10.30
C GLY A 444 6.01 -8.30 11.56
N SER A 445 7.20 -8.11 12.15
CA SER A 445 7.60 -8.80 13.38
C SER A 445 6.83 -8.28 14.60
N GLY A 446 6.27 -9.18 15.39
CA GLY A 446 5.68 -8.80 16.67
C GLY A 446 6.72 -8.40 17.73
N LYS A 447 8.00 -8.81 17.59
CA LYS A 447 9.10 -8.33 18.45
C LYS A 447 9.26 -6.81 18.32
N TRP A 448 9.22 -6.29 17.09
CA TRP A 448 9.27 -4.85 16.84
C TRP A 448 8.10 -4.11 17.52
N PHE A 449 6.89 -4.66 17.44
CA PHE A 449 5.73 -4.11 18.14
C PHE A 449 5.92 -4.08 19.67
N THR A 450 6.51 -5.13 20.27
CA THR A 450 6.81 -5.12 21.72
C THR A 450 7.80 -4.02 22.11
N ALA A 451 8.83 -3.78 21.30
CA ALA A 451 9.80 -2.73 21.56
C ALA A 451 9.14 -1.34 21.50
N LEU A 452 8.27 -1.11 20.52
CA LEU A 452 7.52 0.13 20.37
C LEU A 452 6.59 0.37 21.57
N MET A 453 5.88 -0.68 22.03
CA MET A 453 5.07 -0.63 23.25
C MET A 453 5.90 -0.32 24.50
N LYS A 454 7.08 -0.94 24.66
CA LYS A 454 7.96 -0.62 25.79
C LYS A 454 8.41 0.84 25.77
N LYS A 455 8.82 1.35 24.60
CA LYS A 455 9.35 2.71 24.44
C LYS A 455 8.29 3.80 24.63
N TYR A 456 7.10 3.64 24.03
CA TYR A 456 6.10 4.70 23.98
C TYR A 456 4.95 4.50 24.97
N PHE A 457 4.53 3.26 25.21
CA PHE A 457 3.35 2.95 26.00
C PHE A 457 3.71 2.70 27.48
N PHE A 458 4.59 1.74 27.77
CA PHE A 458 4.93 1.38 29.15
C PHE A 458 5.97 2.30 29.80
N LYS A 459 6.93 2.84 29.02
CA LYS A 459 7.98 3.76 29.49
C LYS A 459 8.62 3.30 30.80
N HIS A 460 8.44 4.05 31.88
CA HIS A 460 8.94 3.72 33.23
C HIS A 460 7.86 3.14 34.15
N TYR A 461 6.59 3.18 33.74
CA TYR A 461 5.47 2.75 34.59
C TYR A 461 5.54 1.26 34.96
N SER A 462 6.10 0.41 34.08
CA SER A 462 6.29 -1.01 34.38
C SER A 462 7.36 -1.31 35.43
N SER A 463 8.28 -0.37 35.67
CA SER A 463 9.25 -0.47 36.74
C SER A 463 8.65 -0.12 38.11
N GLN A 464 7.67 0.78 38.13
CA GLN A 464 7.04 1.31 39.33
C GLN A 464 5.89 0.43 39.84
N ASP A 465 5.05 -0.11 38.94
CA ASP A 465 3.90 -0.94 39.31
C ASP A 465 4.05 -2.41 38.87
N ALA A 466 3.81 -3.33 39.81
CA ALA A 466 3.79 -4.76 39.57
C ALA A 466 2.61 -5.21 38.70
N GLU A 467 1.48 -4.50 38.71
CA GLU A 467 0.34 -4.82 37.83
C GLU A 467 0.64 -4.46 36.37
N ILE A 468 1.21 -3.28 36.12
CA ILE A 468 1.66 -2.86 34.79
C ILE A 468 2.72 -3.83 34.26
N ARG A 469 3.65 -4.29 35.10
CA ARG A 469 4.65 -5.29 34.72
C ARG A 469 4.04 -6.63 34.29
N ARG A 470 3.00 -7.10 34.98
CA ARG A 470 2.27 -8.33 34.60
C ARG A 470 1.51 -8.14 33.29
N LEU A 471 0.93 -6.96 33.06
CA LEU A 471 0.25 -6.64 31.82
C LEU A 471 1.23 -6.52 30.66
N GLU A 472 2.37 -5.89 30.87
CA GLU A 472 3.48 -5.84 29.91
C GLU A 472 3.94 -7.26 29.55
N ALA A 473 4.18 -8.13 30.52
CA ALA A 473 4.58 -9.53 30.28
C ALA A 473 3.53 -10.28 29.43
N ARG A 474 2.24 -10.10 29.72
CA ARG A 474 1.15 -10.72 28.96
C ARG A 474 1.06 -10.19 27.52
N ILE A 475 1.09 -8.87 27.35
CA ILE A 475 1.02 -8.20 26.02
C ILE A 475 2.27 -8.56 25.20
N SER A 476 3.45 -8.52 25.81
CA SER A 476 4.71 -8.87 25.15
C SER A 476 4.75 -10.34 24.75
N SER A 477 4.28 -11.29 25.58
CA SER A 477 4.21 -12.71 25.18
C SER A 477 3.30 -12.95 23.97
N TRP A 478 2.22 -12.20 23.83
CA TRP A 478 1.31 -12.37 22.68
C TRP A 478 1.96 -11.88 21.37
N CYS A 479 2.74 -10.80 21.44
CA CYS A 479 3.41 -10.19 20.29
C CYS A 479 4.78 -10.80 19.98
N ALA A 480 5.63 -11.08 20.96
CA ALA A 480 7.05 -11.42 20.76
C ALA A 480 7.27 -12.71 19.98
N ASP A 481 6.36 -13.68 20.14
CA ASP A 481 6.49 -15.00 19.53
C ASP A 481 5.84 -15.09 18.14
N ALA A 482 5.20 -14.02 17.65
CA ALA A 482 4.39 -14.07 16.44
C ALA A 482 4.77 -13.00 15.40
N ASN A 483 4.63 -13.37 14.12
CA ASN A 483 4.60 -12.45 13.00
C ASN A 483 3.14 -12.11 12.66
N PHE A 484 2.86 -10.85 12.39
CA PHE A 484 1.54 -10.40 11.99
C PHE A 484 1.53 -10.15 10.49
N ALA A 485 0.62 -10.79 9.77
CA ALA A 485 0.43 -10.60 8.34
C ALA A 485 -0.94 -9.99 8.07
N VAL A 486 -0.99 -8.95 7.24
CA VAL A 486 -2.21 -8.31 6.75
C VAL A 486 -2.31 -8.59 5.26
N GLU A 487 -3.34 -9.31 4.85
CA GLU A 487 -3.65 -9.58 3.47
C GLU A 487 -4.77 -8.65 3.01
N LEU A 488 -4.49 -7.89 1.97
CA LEU A 488 -5.49 -7.24 1.14
C LEU A 488 -5.77 -8.20 -0.01
N GLY A 489 -7.01 -8.66 -0.11
CA GLY A 489 -7.47 -9.52 -1.20
C GLY A 489 -7.40 -8.80 -2.56
N PRO A 490 -8.08 -9.30 -3.60
CA PRO A 490 -8.01 -8.70 -4.93
C PRO A 490 -8.31 -7.20 -4.91
N ILE A 491 -7.34 -6.41 -5.39
CA ILE A 491 -7.42 -4.94 -5.45
C ILE A 491 -7.62 -4.53 -6.90
N GLN A 492 -8.69 -3.79 -7.16
CA GLN A 492 -8.92 -3.12 -8.43
C GLN A 492 -8.62 -1.63 -8.27
N SER A 493 -7.73 -1.12 -9.13
CA SER A 493 -7.31 0.27 -9.12
C SER A 493 -7.65 0.94 -10.45
N GLU A 494 -8.36 2.05 -10.37
CA GLU A 494 -8.71 2.89 -11.50
C GLU A 494 -8.15 4.30 -11.28
N ALA A 495 -7.39 4.80 -12.25
CA ALA A 495 -6.87 6.16 -12.26
C ALA A 495 -7.60 6.96 -13.32
N GLN A 496 -8.13 8.12 -12.94
CA GLN A 496 -8.76 9.07 -13.86
C GLN A 496 -7.89 10.31 -13.95
N PHE A 497 -7.37 10.56 -15.15
CA PHE A 497 -6.66 11.79 -15.46
C PHE A 497 -7.62 12.76 -16.16
N PRO A 498 -7.99 13.90 -15.54
CA PRO A 498 -8.93 14.83 -16.11
C PRO A 498 -8.28 15.67 -17.23
N ILE A 499 -9.03 15.88 -18.32
CA ILE A 499 -8.62 16.81 -19.38
C ILE A 499 -8.79 18.25 -18.90
N ASN A 500 -9.87 18.57 -18.18
CA ASN A 500 -10.11 19.89 -17.63
C ASN A 500 -9.40 20.08 -16.28
N THR A 501 -8.68 21.20 -16.13
CA THR A 501 -7.87 21.56 -14.96
C THR A 501 -8.69 21.80 -13.69
N ASN A 502 -9.99 22.08 -13.82
CA ASN A 502 -10.90 22.27 -12.69
C ASN A 502 -11.14 20.98 -11.90
N TYR A 503 -10.89 19.82 -12.51
CA TYR A 503 -11.02 18.53 -11.84
C TYR A 503 -9.64 18.07 -11.37
N ASN A 504 -9.64 17.40 -10.22
CA ASN A 504 -8.45 16.77 -9.66
C ASN A 504 -8.24 15.38 -10.24
N ILE A 505 -7.00 14.91 -10.21
CA ILE A 505 -6.65 13.53 -10.54
C ILE A 505 -7.21 12.64 -9.44
N GLN A 506 -8.01 11.64 -9.80
CA GLN A 506 -8.60 10.70 -8.84
C GLN A 506 -8.05 9.30 -9.10
N THR A 507 -7.57 8.66 -8.04
CA THR A 507 -7.21 7.24 -8.06
C THR A 507 -8.06 6.50 -7.04
N LYS A 508 -8.83 5.52 -7.50
CA LYS A 508 -9.74 4.73 -6.68
C LYS A 508 -9.19 3.32 -6.56
N PHE A 509 -9.14 2.83 -5.33
CA PHE A 509 -8.77 1.48 -4.98
C PHE A 509 -9.97 0.80 -4.37
N LYS A 510 -10.35 -0.35 -4.92
CA LYS A 510 -11.40 -1.21 -4.39
C LYS A 510 -10.77 -2.53 -3.99
N ILE A 511 -10.83 -2.84 -2.70
CA ILE A 511 -10.26 -4.02 -2.08
C ILE A 511 -11.44 -4.92 -1.68
N SER A 512 -11.41 -6.16 -2.17
CA SER A 512 -12.55 -7.08 -1.99
C SER A 512 -12.69 -7.59 -0.55
N ASP A 513 -11.57 -7.98 0.07
CA ASP A 513 -11.50 -8.51 1.43
C ASP A 513 -10.22 -8.01 2.13
N VAL A 514 -10.27 -7.84 3.45
CA VAL A 514 -9.09 -7.50 4.27
C VAL A 514 -8.99 -8.48 5.42
N LEU A 515 -7.89 -9.21 5.49
CA LEU A 515 -7.64 -10.30 6.43
C LEU A 515 -6.38 -9.98 7.23
N ALA A 516 -6.38 -10.29 8.53
CA ALA A 516 -5.19 -10.18 9.35
C ALA A 516 -4.94 -11.50 10.09
N TYR A 517 -3.70 -11.95 10.09
CA TYR A 517 -3.25 -13.22 10.64
C TYR A 517 -2.16 -13.00 11.68
N ARG A 518 -2.18 -13.85 12.71
CA ARG A 518 -1.09 -14.04 13.66
C ARG A 518 -0.46 -15.38 13.36
N ILE A 519 0.84 -15.37 13.07
CA ILE A 519 1.59 -16.52 12.59
C ILE A 519 2.69 -16.80 13.59
N LEU A 520 2.70 -18.01 14.14
CA LEU A 520 3.77 -18.48 15.01
C LEU A 520 4.80 -19.22 14.13
N PRO A 521 6.02 -18.67 13.94
CA PRO A 521 7.02 -19.23 13.02
C PRO A 521 7.42 -20.66 13.41
N ASP A 522 7.51 -20.95 14.72
CA ASP A 522 7.91 -22.28 15.22
C ASP A 522 6.77 -23.30 15.15
N ALA A 523 5.52 -22.85 15.31
CA ALA A 523 4.37 -23.75 15.42
C ALA A 523 3.67 -24.01 14.08
N VAL A 524 4.02 -23.30 13.00
CA VAL A 524 3.35 -23.38 11.68
C VAL A 524 1.82 -23.30 11.87
N GLU A 525 1.42 -22.47 12.82
CA GLU A 525 0.04 -22.26 13.24
C GLU A 525 -0.35 -20.85 12.82
N LEU A 526 -1.43 -20.76 12.05
CA LEU A 526 -1.91 -19.52 11.47
C LEU A 526 -3.27 -19.23 12.09
N LYS A 527 -3.34 -18.22 12.96
CA LYS A 527 -4.61 -17.79 13.55
C LYS A 527 -5.10 -16.57 12.79
N GLN A 528 -6.26 -16.67 12.15
CA GLN A 528 -6.93 -15.50 11.58
C GLN A 528 -7.50 -14.65 12.71
N VAL A 529 -7.07 -13.40 12.78
CA VAL A 529 -7.34 -12.47 13.89
C VAL A 529 -8.43 -11.46 13.52
N VAL A 530 -8.40 -10.94 12.29
CA VAL A 530 -9.38 -9.98 11.77
C VAL A 530 -9.83 -10.39 10.38
N ARG A 531 -11.11 -10.24 10.10
CA ARG A 531 -11.68 -10.29 8.74
C ARG A 531 -12.65 -9.13 8.55
N LEU A 532 -12.44 -8.34 7.51
CA LEU A 532 -13.32 -7.25 7.09
C LEU A 532 -13.87 -7.57 5.70
N GLY A 533 -15.12 -7.19 5.42
CA GLY A 533 -15.79 -7.44 4.13
C GLY A 533 -15.31 -6.55 2.97
N GLY A 534 -14.09 -6.04 3.03
CA GLY A 534 -13.45 -5.21 2.01
C GLY A 534 -13.04 -3.82 2.49
N ALA A 535 -12.44 -3.05 1.60
CA ALA A 535 -12.08 -1.66 1.82
C ALA A 535 -12.03 -0.87 0.51
N ASN A 536 -12.33 0.41 0.57
CA ASN A 536 -12.17 1.35 -0.53
C ASN A 536 -11.19 2.44 -0.11
N ALA A 537 -10.30 2.86 -1.02
CA ALA A 537 -9.48 4.04 -0.82
C ALA A 537 -9.58 4.95 -2.04
N THR A 538 -9.73 6.26 -1.81
CA THR A 538 -9.67 7.25 -2.88
C THR A 538 -8.59 8.28 -2.57
N LEU A 539 -7.66 8.41 -3.51
CA LEU A 539 -6.60 9.40 -3.52
C LEU A 539 -6.95 10.49 -4.53
N THR A 540 -7.07 11.72 -4.07
CA THR A 540 -7.34 12.89 -4.92
C THR A 540 -6.15 13.84 -4.90
N ILE A 541 -5.53 14.00 -6.06
CA ILE A 541 -4.33 14.83 -6.25
C ILE A 541 -4.73 16.04 -7.09
N PRO A 542 -4.50 17.28 -6.61
CA PRO A 542 -4.70 18.46 -7.44
C PRO A 542 -3.88 18.43 -8.72
N THR A 543 -4.53 18.72 -9.86
CA THR A 543 -3.92 18.60 -11.20
C THR A 543 -2.70 19.50 -11.36
N PHE A 544 -2.66 20.65 -10.68
CA PHE A 544 -1.51 21.55 -10.73
C PHE A 544 -0.22 20.96 -10.12
N LEU A 545 -0.31 19.96 -9.23
CA LEU A 545 0.88 19.27 -8.68
C LEU A 545 1.56 18.36 -9.71
N PHE A 546 0.90 18.12 -10.84
CA PHE A 546 1.46 17.31 -11.90
C PHE A 546 2.58 18.05 -12.63
N PRO A 547 3.66 17.37 -13.10
CA PRO A 547 4.76 18.03 -13.77
C PRO A 547 4.30 18.89 -14.95
N HIS A 548 4.95 20.04 -15.15
CA HIS A 548 4.64 21.03 -16.20
C HIS A 548 3.29 21.76 -16.05
N HIS A 549 2.59 21.64 -14.90
CA HIS A 549 1.30 22.31 -14.67
C HIS A 549 1.39 23.59 -13.80
N GLU A 550 2.60 24.14 -13.65
CA GLU A 550 2.93 25.25 -12.75
C GLU A 550 2.10 26.55 -12.97
N HIS A 551 1.70 26.82 -14.21
CA HIS A 551 0.78 27.92 -14.59
C HIS A 551 -0.61 27.90 -13.93
N ILE A 552 -1.02 26.77 -13.35
CA ILE A 552 -2.32 26.61 -12.67
C ILE A 552 -2.11 26.64 -11.15
N PHE A 553 -0.91 26.96 -10.66
CA PHE A 553 -0.71 27.11 -9.23
C PHE A 553 -1.60 28.24 -8.69
N PRO A 554 -2.26 28.01 -7.53
CA PRO A 554 -2.98 29.08 -6.88
C PRO A 554 -1.99 30.21 -6.55
N GLU A 555 -2.42 31.45 -6.72
CA GLU A 555 -1.63 32.61 -6.34
C GLU A 555 -1.40 32.64 -4.82
N LYS A 556 -0.34 33.34 -4.38
CA LYS A 556 -0.10 33.52 -2.96
C LYS A 556 -1.11 34.53 -2.44
N ALA A 557 -1.90 34.13 -1.43
CA ALA A 557 -2.80 35.05 -0.76
C ALA A 557 -2.02 36.27 -0.23
N SER A 558 -2.57 37.46 -0.46
CA SER A 558 -1.97 38.70 0.05
C SER A 558 -2.19 38.83 1.56
N ASP A 559 -1.32 39.59 2.25
CA ASP A 559 -1.47 39.80 3.70
C ASP A 559 -2.80 40.48 4.04
N PHE A 560 -3.34 41.31 3.12
CA PHE A 560 -4.64 41.95 3.26
C PHE A 560 -5.80 40.94 3.20
N GLU A 561 -5.79 40.05 2.20
CA GLU A 561 -6.81 38.98 2.08
C GLU A 561 -6.76 38.02 3.29
N LEU A 562 -5.56 37.70 3.78
CA LEU A 562 -5.41 36.88 4.98
C LEU A 562 -6.02 37.54 6.22
N LEU A 563 -5.88 38.86 6.37
CA LEU A 563 -6.48 39.63 7.46
C LEU A 563 -8.00 39.71 7.33
N GLU A 564 -8.54 39.87 6.12
CA GLU A 564 -9.98 39.90 5.86
C GLU A 564 -10.64 38.54 6.16
N ILE A 565 -9.99 37.43 5.76
CA ILE A 565 -10.46 36.09 6.10
C ILE A 565 -10.38 35.87 7.62
N GLU A 566 -9.34 36.38 8.28
CA GLU A 566 -9.18 36.30 9.74
C GLU A 566 -10.26 37.08 10.49
N SER A 567 -10.59 38.29 10.06
CA SER A 567 -11.67 39.09 10.64
C SER A 567 -13.03 38.41 10.42
N ALA A 568 -13.32 37.93 9.21
CA ALA A 568 -14.56 37.21 8.90
C ALA A 568 -14.72 35.94 9.75
N ILE A 569 -13.63 35.21 10.01
CA ILE A 569 -13.64 34.04 10.90
C ILE A 569 -13.91 34.45 12.35
N ASN A 570 -13.37 35.57 12.82
CA ASN A 570 -13.55 36.03 14.19
C ASN A 570 -14.96 36.59 14.44
N GLU A 571 -15.59 37.16 13.41
CA GLU A 571 -16.98 37.64 13.43
C GLU A 571 -18.01 36.50 13.28
N ALA A 572 -17.62 35.36 12.69
CA ALA A 572 -18.49 34.21 12.53
C ALA A 572 -18.78 33.48 13.86
N GLU A 573 -20.01 32.96 13.99
CA GLU A 573 -20.41 32.15 15.13
C GLU A 573 -19.56 30.88 15.29
N PRO A 574 -19.36 30.40 16.54
CA PRO A 574 -18.59 29.19 16.86
C PRO A 574 -19.29 27.93 16.33
N THR A 575 -19.10 27.70 15.04
CA THR A 575 -19.63 26.57 14.28
C THR A 575 -18.47 25.66 13.84
N PRO A 576 -18.74 24.38 13.53
CA PRO A 576 -17.72 23.50 12.94
C PRO A 576 -17.12 24.08 11.65
N LYS A 577 -17.89 24.90 10.92
CA LYS A 577 -17.42 25.64 9.75
C LYS A 577 -16.32 26.65 10.10
N GLN A 578 -16.42 27.35 11.23
CA GLN A 578 -15.37 28.26 11.71
C GLN A 578 -14.06 27.49 11.99
N ALA A 579 -14.14 26.29 12.57
CA ALA A 579 -12.96 25.47 12.83
C ALA A 579 -12.26 25.02 11.53
N LEU A 580 -13.04 24.65 10.51
CA LEU A 580 -12.54 24.33 9.17
C LEU A 580 -11.91 25.56 8.50
N ALA A 581 -12.57 26.72 8.56
CA ALA A 581 -12.06 27.96 8.01
C ALA A 581 -10.75 28.40 8.69
N ARG A 582 -10.63 28.24 10.02
CA ARG A 582 -9.37 28.48 10.75
C ARG A 582 -8.24 27.54 10.29
N LYS A 583 -8.55 26.28 10.00
CA LYS A 583 -7.58 25.31 9.47
C LYS A 583 -7.13 25.70 8.06
N GLU A 584 -8.07 26.15 7.23
CA GLU A 584 -7.79 26.62 5.87
C GLU A 584 -6.97 27.92 5.87
N LEU A 585 -7.29 28.89 6.72
CA LEU A 585 -6.47 30.10 6.92
C LEU A 585 -5.05 29.73 7.31
N LYS A 586 -4.86 28.79 8.25
CA LYS A 586 -3.50 28.32 8.63
C LYS A 586 -2.76 27.71 7.44
N ARG A 587 -3.47 26.99 6.56
CA ARG A 587 -2.92 26.42 5.33
C ARG A 587 -2.51 27.51 4.33
N LEU A 588 -3.36 28.52 4.13
CA LEU A 588 -3.07 29.67 3.26
C LEU A 588 -1.86 30.48 3.77
N LYS A 589 -1.80 30.75 5.09
CA LYS A 589 -0.66 31.43 5.72
C LYS A 589 0.67 30.68 5.50
N ARG A 590 0.64 29.35 5.39
CA ARG A 590 1.83 28.50 5.17
C ARG A 590 2.12 28.20 3.69
N ASP A 591 1.29 28.68 2.76
CA ASP A 591 1.42 28.39 1.33
C ASP A 591 1.43 26.87 1.03
N GLU A 592 0.46 26.16 1.60
CA GLU A 592 0.30 24.71 1.47
C GLU A 592 -0.88 24.33 0.57
N ALA A 593 -0.69 23.35 -0.32
CA ALA A 593 -1.79 22.66 -1.02
C ALA A 593 -2.18 21.38 -0.26
N ALA A 594 -3.38 20.87 -0.49
CA ALA A 594 -3.86 19.63 0.14
C ALA A 594 -4.05 18.52 -0.89
N MET A 595 -3.47 17.35 -0.63
CA MET A 595 -3.81 16.09 -1.28
C MET A 595 -4.78 15.33 -0.39
N HIS A 596 -5.93 14.92 -0.92
CA HIS A 596 -6.97 14.28 -0.12
C HIS A 596 -6.85 12.75 -0.21
N ILE A 597 -6.67 12.10 0.94
CA ILE A 597 -6.64 10.64 1.07
C ILE A 597 -7.87 10.23 1.87
N SER A 598 -8.69 9.35 1.31
CA SER A 598 -9.81 8.73 2.01
C SER A 598 -9.64 7.21 2.00
N ALA A 599 -9.83 6.57 3.14
CA ALA A 599 -9.75 5.13 3.28
C ALA A 599 -10.92 4.65 4.16
N HIS A 600 -11.73 3.76 3.62
CA HIS A 600 -12.96 3.25 4.20
C HIS A 600 -12.92 1.72 4.22
N ALA A 601 -13.11 1.11 5.38
CA ALA A 601 -13.32 -0.33 5.53
C ALA A 601 -14.81 -0.66 5.47
N HIS A 602 -15.16 -1.77 4.84
CA HIS A 602 -16.53 -2.27 4.76
C HIS A 602 -16.82 -3.21 5.93
N LEU A 603 -17.99 -3.03 6.53
CA LEU A 603 -18.58 -3.94 7.49
C LEU A 603 -19.43 -5.00 6.76
N PRO A 604 -19.53 -6.24 7.26
CA PRO A 604 -19.25 -6.68 8.63
C PRO A 604 -17.77 -6.96 8.93
N ALA A 605 -17.40 -6.85 10.21
CA ALA A 605 -16.07 -7.18 10.72
C ALA A 605 -16.15 -8.34 11.73
N GLN A 606 -15.28 -9.34 11.56
CA GLN A 606 -15.13 -10.48 12.48
C GLN A 606 -13.78 -10.40 13.18
N PHE A 607 -13.78 -10.64 14.49
CA PHE A 607 -12.59 -10.56 15.34
C PHE A 607 -12.43 -11.83 16.17
N HIS A 608 -11.24 -12.42 16.15
CA HIS A 608 -10.93 -13.59 16.96
C HIS A 608 -10.82 -13.26 18.45
N GLN A 609 -11.22 -14.19 19.32
CA GLN A 609 -11.24 -13.97 20.78
C GLN A 609 -9.86 -13.61 21.35
N ASP A 610 -8.78 -14.15 20.78
CA ASP A 610 -7.40 -13.86 21.20
C ASP A 610 -7.06 -12.38 21.05
N LEU A 611 -7.49 -11.75 19.96
CA LEU A 611 -7.32 -10.32 19.75
C LEU A 611 -8.17 -9.51 20.71
N LEU A 612 -9.41 -9.94 20.98
CA LEU A 612 -10.27 -9.24 21.93
C LEU A 612 -9.68 -9.27 23.34
N ASN A 613 -9.07 -10.39 23.73
CA ASN A 613 -8.35 -10.51 25.00
C ASN A 613 -7.11 -9.60 25.05
N PHE A 614 -6.38 -9.50 23.94
CA PHE A 614 -5.24 -8.60 23.80
C PHE A 614 -5.66 -7.11 23.88
N VAL A 615 -6.68 -6.70 23.13
CA VAL A 615 -7.21 -5.33 23.16
C VAL A 615 -7.73 -4.98 24.56
N ALA A 616 -8.43 -5.90 25.23
CA ALA A 616 -8.88 -5.69 26.60
C ALA A 616 -7.69 -5.50 27.57
N ALA A 617 -6.59 -6.24 27.38
CA ALA A 617 -5.38 -6.07 28.18
C ALA A 617 -4.71 -4.71 27.94
N ILE A 618 -4.66 -4.23 26.69
CA ILE A 618 -4.16 -2.88 26.37
C ILE A 618 -5.04 -1.81 27.00
N VAL A 619 -6.35 -1.87 26.81
CA VAL A 619 -7.30 -0.89 27.40
C VAL A 619 -7.16 -0.85 28.93
N LYS A 620 -6.97 -2.00 29.56
CA LYS A 620 -6.69 -2.08 30.98
C LYS A 620 -5.38 -1.38 31.33
N ALA A 621 -4.30 -1.68 30.63
CA ALA A 621 -3.01 -1.06 30.86
C ALA A 621 -3.07 0.46 30.68
N THR A 622 -3.76 0.95 29.65
CA THR A 622 -3.96 2.40 29.43
C THR A 622 -4.66 3.03 30.61
N LYS A 623 -5.76 2.42 31.08
CA LYS A 623 -6.53 2.96 32.21
C LYS A 623 -5.73 2.99 33.51
N VAL A 624 -4.91 1.97 33.77
CA VAL A 624 -4.04 1.93 34.95
C VAL A 624 -2.96 3.02 34.86
N ILE A 625 -2.34 3.19 33.69
CA ILE A 625 -1.35 4.24 33.44
C ILE A 625 -1.97 5.63 33.59
N GLU A 626 -3.19 5.86 33.07
CA GLU A 626 -3.92 7.12 33.24
C GLU A 626 -4.20 7.41 34.72
N SER A 627 -4.65 6.42 35.50
CA SER A 627 -4.88 6.61 36.93
C SER A 627 -3.59 6.89 37.72
N ASP A 628 -2.48 6.26 37.34
CA ASP A 628 -1.19 6.51 37.98
C ASP A 628 -0.65 7.90 37.63
N LYS A 629 -0.83 8.34 36.38
CA LYS A 629 -0.49 9.70 35.95
C LYS A 629 -1.30 10.75 36.71
N ASP A 630 -2.61 10.55 36.86
CA ASP A 630 -3.47 11.44 37.66
C ASP A 630 -3.03 11.47 39.13
N PHE A 631 -2.58 10.33 39.66
CA PHE A 631 -2.06 10.25 41.03
C PHE A 631 -0.71 10.96 41.18
N GLU A 632 0.19 10.85 40.21
CA GLU A 632 1.45 11.59 40.17
C GLU A 632 1.21 13.09 40.06
N GLU A 633 0.34 13.55 39.15
CA GLU A 633 -0.04 14.96 39.02
C GLU A 633 -0.67 15.48 40.32
N ALA A 634 -1.54 14.70 40.98
CA ALA A 634 -2.10 15.04 42.28
C ALA A 634 -1.06 15.06 43.41
N LYS A 635 -0.05 14.18 43.36
CA LYS A 635 1.06 14.16 44.33
C LYS A 635 1.96 15.37 44.15
N VAL A 636 2.32 15.71 42.91
CA VAL A 636 3.09 16.92 42.57
C VAL A 636 2.33 18.18 42.98
N LEU A 637 1.01 18.26 42.71
CA LEU A 637 0.19 19.38 43.18
C LEU A 637 0.12 19.47 44.70
N ARG A 638 0.07 18.33 45.42
CA ARG A 638 0.12 18.32 46.90
C ARG A 638 1.50 18.71 47.43
N GLU A 639 2.58 18.32 46.76
CA GLU A 639 3.95 18.71 47.12
C GLU A 639 4.19 20.19 46.84
N LEU A 640 3.76 20.71 45.70
CA LEU A 640 3.75 22.15 45.40
C LEU A 640 2.92 22.93 46.43
N LYS A 641 1.76 22.40 46.84
CA LYS A 641 0.93 23.01 47.89
C LYS A 641 1.61 22.97 49.26
N ARG A 642 2.33 21.90 49.59
CA ARG A 642 3.12 21.78 50.84
C ARG A 642 4.34 22.72 50.84
N VAL A 643 5.01 22.87 49.71
CA VAL A 643 6.12 23.82 49.54
C VAL A 643 5.60 25.26 49.63
N SER A 644 4.41 25.54 49.07
CA SER A 644 3.74 26.84 49.19
C SER A 644 3.29 27.16 50.62
N THR A 645 2.86 26.17 51.41
CA THR A 645 2.51 26.40 52.83
C THR A 645 3.75 26.50 53.73
N ASN A 646 4.87 25.89 53.36
CA ASN A 646 6.12 26.00 54.10
C ASN A 646 6.87 27.32 53.82
N LEU A 647 6.56 28.02 52.72
CA LEU A 647 7.05 29.38 52.47
C LEU A 647 6.24 30.46 53.21
N SER A 648 4.97 30.20 53.54
CA SER A 648 4.09 31.18 54.20
C SER A 648 4.21 31.23 55.73
N ASP A 649 4.95 30.32 56.35
CA ASP A 649 5.17 30.30 57.81
C ASP A 649 6.54 30.87 58.24
N SER A 650 7.29 31.49 57.32
CA SER A 650 8.61 32.06 57.64
C SER A 650 8.74 33.58 57.43
N GLU A 651 7.68 34.29 57.02
CA GLU A 651 7.62 35.76 57.03
C GLU A 651 6.24 36.26 57.47
N ALA A 652 5.93 36.09 58.76
CA ALA A 652 4.83 36.80 59.41
C ALA A 652 5.21 37.20 60.84
N SER A 653 6.38 37.82 60.99
CA SER A 653 6.79 38.49 62.22
C SER A 653 7.61 39.73 61.90
N SER A 654 6.96 40.74 61.32
CA SER A 654 7.28 42.15 61.51
C SER A 654 6.34 43.00 60.66
N VAL A 655 6.13 44.24 61.10
CA VAL A 655 5.38 45.30 60.42
C VAL A 655 3.85 45.26 60.59
N ALA A 656 3.38 45.75 61.74
CA ALA A 656 2.54 46.96 61.80
C ALA A 656 2.10 47.23 63.25
N SER A 657 2.90 48.01 63.97
CA SER A 657 2.46 48.74 65.15
C SER A 657 2.65 50.24 64.89
N VAL A 658 1.57 50.94 64.57
CA VAL A 658 1.48 52.40 64.70
C VAL A 658 0.22 52.71 65.48
N ASN A 659 0.43 53.23 66.68
CA ASN A 659 -0.57 53.80 67.57
C ASN A 659 -1.10 55.13 67.02
N THR A 660 -2.38 55.41 67.20
CA THR A 660 -2.83 56.70 67.73
C THR A 660 -4.20 56.63 68.40
N ASN A 661 -4.25 57.29 69.56
CA ASN A 661 -5.31 57.46 70.56
C ASN A 661 -6.59 58.13 70.01
N ASN A 662 -7.77 57.86 70.59
CA ASN A 662 -8.40 58.70 71.64
C ASN A 662 -9.88 58.34 71.94
N THR A 663 -10.15 58.17 73.24
CA THR A 663 -11.33 58.58 74.06
C THR A 663 -12.80 58.37 73.61
N GLU A 664 -13.45 57.45 74.37
CA GLU A 664 -14.73 57.56 75.11
C GLU A 664 -16.01 58.14 74.45
N THR A 665 -17.10 57.34 74.42
CA THR A 665 -18.28 57.53 75.31
C THR A 665 -19.34 56.41 75.18
N THR A 666 -19.62 55.77 76.33
CA THR A 666 -20.89 55.31 76.94
C THR A 666 -21.95 54.43 76.24
N GLN A 667 -22.30 53.35 76.99
CA GLN A 667 -23.64 52.72 77.22
C GLN A 667 -24.25 51.91 76.05
N THR A 668 -24.78 50.70 76.19
CA THR A 668 -25.34 49.95 77.34
C THR A 668 -25.51 48.46 76.93
N THR A 669 -25.21 47.55 77.86
CA THR A 669 -25.80 46.20 78.10
C THR A 669 -26.67 45.53 77.02
N ILE A 670 -26.36 44.26 76.69
CA ILE A 670 -27.20 43.06 76.92
C ILE A 670 -26.34 41.77 76.69
N ASN A 671 -26.40 40.86 77.67
CA ASN A 671 -26.16 39.40 77.69
C ASN A 671 -25.76 38.75 76.35
N GLY A 672 -24.69 37.96 76.18
CA GLY A 672 -24.15 36.95 77.08
C GLY A 672 -24.76 35.58 76.82
N THR A 673 -24.38 34.88 75.73
CA THR A 673 -24.32 33.38 75.58
C THR A 673 -24.20 32.88 74.12
N GLU A 674 -23.21 33.27 73.29
CA GLU A 674 -23.03 32.62 71.96
C GLU A 674 -21.59 32.19 71.59
N ASP A 675 -20.53 32.74 72.20
CA ASP A 675 -19.16 32.47 71.72
C ASP A 675 -18.54 31.12 72.16
N LYS A 676 -19.18 30.39 73.07
CA LYS A 676 -18.70 29.05 73.50
C LYS A 676 -19.19 27.92 72.60
N SER A 677 -20.31 28.12 71.88
CA SER A 677 -20.90 27.10 71.01
C SER A 677 -20.18 27.01 69.66
N PHE A 678 -19.85 28.15 69.05
CA PHE A 678 -19.20 28.20 67.74
C PHE A 678 -17.73 27.77 67.79
N LYS A 679 -17.01 28.12 68.86
CA LYS A 679 -15.61 27.71 69.07
C LYS A 679 -15.50 26.22 69.41
N ALA A 680 -16.49 25.66 70.10
CA ALA A 680 -16.60 24.22 70.33
C ALA A 680 -17.00 23.46 69.05
N PHE A 681 -17.89 24.03 68.21
CA PHE A 681 -18.27 23.49 66.91
C PHE A 681 -17.08 23.44 65.94
N LEU A 682 -16.29 24.51 65.82
CA LEU A 682 -15.08 24.54 65.00
C LEU A 682 -14.02 23.55 65.48
N LYS A 683 -13.85 23.38 66.80
CA LYS A 683 -12.93 22.38 67.37
C LYS A 683 -13.43 20.94 67.17
N LYS A 684 -14.75 20.72 67.10
CA LYS A 684 -15.39 19.42 66.80
C LYS A 684 -15.37 19.08 65.30
N VAL A 685 -15.43 20.10 64.43
CA VAL A 685 -15.32 19.93 62.97
C VAL A 685 -13.88 19.66 62.56
N ASP A 686 -12.88 20.31 63.20
CA ASP A 686 -11.46 20.07 62.90
C ASP A 686 -10.97 18.71 63.44
N THR A 687 -11.51 18.25 64.58
CA THR A 687 -11.28 16.88 65.09
C THR A 687 -12.06 15.83 64.30
N GLY A 688 -13.30 16.11 63.88
CA GLY A 688 -14.10 15.26 63.00
C GLY A 688 -13.49 15.09 61.61
N PHE A 689 -12.83 16.10 61.05
CA PHE A 689 -12.10 16.01 59.78
C PHE A 689 -10.77 15.24 59.91
N LYS A 690 -10.05 15.37 61.03
CA LYS A 690 -8.85 14.57 61.31
C LYS A 690 -9.17 13.10 61.56
N GLU A 691 -10.29 12.79 62.21
CA GLU A 691 -10.71 11.43 62.51
C GLU A 691 -11.38 10.75 61.30
N ALA A 692 -12.12 11.51 60.47
CA ALA A 692 -12.60 11.06 59.17
C ALA A 692 -11.45 10.86 58.17
N SER A 693 -10.42 11.72 58.18
CA SER A 693 -9.21 11.54 57.36
C SER A 693 -8.44 10.28 57.75
N ASN A 694 -8.25 10.00 59.05
CA ASN A 694 -7.58 8.78 59.49
C ASN A 694 -8.41 7.50 59.26
N LYS A 695 -9.74 7.53 59.41
CA LYS A 695 -10.61 6.39 59.04
C LYS A 695 -10.72 6.19 57.52
N THR A 696 -10.65 7.25 56.72
CA THR A 696 -10.63 7.17 55.25
C THR A 696 -9.25 6.74 54.74
N MET A 697 -8.17 7.14 55.41
CA MET A 697 -6.79 6.74 55.09
C MET A 697 -6.53 5.27 55.45
N VAL A 698 -7.12 4.76 56.54
CA VAL A 698 -7.08 3.32 56.90
C VAL A 698 -8.05 2.50 56.04
N GLY A 699 -9.21 3.07 55.65
CA GLY A 699 -10.10 2.50 54.63
C GLY A 699 -9.44 2.40 53.24
N MET A 700 -8.66 3.40 52.83
CA MET A 700 -7.87 3.41 51.58
C MET A 700 -6.63 2.51 51.66
N ARG A 701 -5.96 2.39 52.82
CA ARG A 701 -4.86 1.43 52.99
C ARG A 701 -5.33 -0.02 52.98
N LYS A 702 -6.56 -0.30 53.42
CA LYS A 702 -7.17 -1.64 53.37
C LYS A 702 -7.85 -1.94 52.01
N ALA A 703 -8.23 -0.90 51.26
CA ALA A 703 -8.64 -1.01 49.85
C ALA A 703 -7.46 -1.34 48.90
N GLY A 704 -6.22 -1.04 49.30
CA GLY A 704 -5.00 -1.42 48.59
C GLY A 704 -4.65 -2.92 48.62
N GLN A 705 -5.47 -3.78 49.23
CA GLN A 705 -5.25 -5.23 49.35
C GLN A 705 -6.37 -6.11 48.76
N THR A 706 -7.23 -5.59 47.87
CA THR A 706 -8.25 -6.44 47.22
C THR A 706 -8.21 -6.37 45.70
N THR A 707 -7.44 -7.30 45.17
CA THR A 707 -7.47 -7.97 43.86
C THR A 707 -8.85 -8.22 43.20
N VAL A 708 -9.96 -7.84 43.85
CA VAL A 708 -11.33 -8.06 43.41
C VAL A 708 -11.83 -6.93 42.50
N HIS A 709 -11.37 -5.68 42.67
CA HIS A 709 -11.72 -4.59 41.74
C HIS A 709 -10.99 -4.70 40.39
N ALA A 710 -9.75 -5.20 40.37
CA ALA A 710 -8.97 -5.38 39.15
C ALA A 710 -9.42 -6.58 38.28
N MET A 711 -9.91 -7.67 38.91
CA MET A 711 -10.47 -8.83 38.19
C MET A 711 -11.93 -8.62 37.75
N ALA A 712 -12.73 -7.89 38.53
CA ALA A 712 -14.08 -7.51 38.10
C ALA A 712 -14.04 -6.56 36.88
N ASN A 713 -12.98 -5.73 36.77
CA ASN A 713 -12.74 -4.81 35.66
C ASN A 713 -12.59 -5.56 34.30
N ASP A 714 -11.84 -6.67 34.30
CA ASP A 714 -11.54 -7.41 33.07
C ASP A 714 -12.78 -8.04 32.45
N ARG A 715 -13.69 -8.56 33.28
CA ARG A 715 -14.87 -9.27 32.81
C ARG A 715 -15.93 -8.33 32.23
N TRP A 716 -16.04 -7.08 32.72
CA TRP A 716 -16.96 -6.12 32.12
C TRP A 716 -16.37 -5.47 30.86
N ILE A 717 -15.06 -5.16 30.81
CA ILE A 717 -14.40 -4.65 29.59
C ILE A 717 -14.49 -5.69 28.49
N ALA A 718 -14.17 -6.96 28.77
CA ALA A 718 -14.32 -8.04 27.80
C ALA A 718 -15.78 -8.25 27.36
N ARG A 719 -16.76 -8.08 28.26
CA ARG A 719 -18.20 -8.10 27.89
C ARG A 719 -18.60 -6.89 27.05
N LEU A 720 -18.05 -5.71 27.29
CA LEU A 720 -18.32 -4.50 26.51
C LEU A 720 -17.74 -4.63 25.11
N VAL A 721 -16.45 -4.98 25.01
CA VAL A 721 -15.73 -5.25 23.76
C VAL A 721 -16.46 -6.35 22.98
N GLY A 722 -16.82 -7.46 23.62
CA GLY A 722 -17.58 -8.55 22.98
C GLY A 722 -18.99 -8.15 22.53
N LYS A 723 -19.66 -7.21 23.20
CA LYS A 723 -20.95 -6.66 22.75
C LYS A 723 -20.79 -5.74 21.55
N VAL A 724 -19.73 -4.92 21.53
CA VAL A 724 -19.43 -4.01 20.40
C VAL A 724 -19.03 -4.82 19.17
N THR A 725 -18.17 -5.83 19.31
CA THR A 725 -17.74 -6.66 18.17
C THR A 725 -18.89 -7.48 17.59
N ARG A 726 -19.75 -8.09 18.42
CA ARG A 726 -20.98 -8.76 17.95
C ARG A 726 -21.95 -7.83 17.23
N LYS A 727 -21.92 -6.53 17.53
CA LYS A 727 -22.67 -5.53 16.75
C LYS A 727 -21.97 -5.25 15.43
N MET A 728 -20.65 -5.09 15.41
CA MET A 728 -19.87 -4.89 14.17
C MET A 728 -19.97 -6.07 13.19
N GLU A 729 -20.19 -7.29 13.68
CA GLU A 729 -20.48 -8.47 12.86
C GLU A 729 -21.83 -8.39 12.12
N LYS A 730 -22.78 -7.59 12.63
CA LYS A 730 -24.14 -7.47 12.09
C LYS A 730 -24.42 -6.14 11.40
N VAL A 731 -23.64 -5.11 11.71
CA VAL A 731 -23.78 -3.79 11.10
C VAL A 731 -23.29 -3.85 9.65
N GLN A 732 -24.05 -3.23 8.76
CA GLN A 732 -23.64 -2.96 7.39
C GLN A 732 -23.34 -1.46 7.27
N GLY A 733 -22.24 -1.13 6.60
CA GLY A 733 -21.81 0.25 6.41
C GLY A 733 -20.32 0.36 6.15
N GLU A 734 -19.86 1.59 5.94
CA GLU A 734 -18.46 1.92 5.73
C GLU A 734 -17.94 2.70 6.94
N LEU A 735 -16.78 2.31 7.46
CA LEU A 735 -16.07 3.04 8.51
C LEU A 735 -14.72 3.47 7.96
N GLY A 736 -14.44 4.77 7.97
CA GLY A 736 -13.20 5.27 7.38
C GLY A 736 -12.76 6.61 7.92
N TYR A 737 -11.54 6.97 7.54
CA TYR A 737 -10.98 8.29 7.79
C TYR A 737 -10.65 8.95 6.45
N SER A 738 -10.82 10.28 6.43
CA SER A 738 -10.36 11.12 5.34
C SER A 738 -9.41 12.16 5.91
N VAL A 739 -8.22 12.26 5.31
CA VAL A 739 -7.14 13.13 5.76
C VAL A 739 -6.61 13.92 4.57
N ASP A 740 -6.40 15.22 4.80
CA ASP A 740 -5.69 16.09 3.88
C ASP A 740 -4.20 16.08 4.24
N VAL A 741 -3.36 15.65 3.30
CA VAL A 741 -1.91 15.72 3.42
C VAL A 741 -1.44 17.09 2.92
N PRO A 742 -0.83 17.94 3.78
CA PRO A 742 -0.34 19.25 3.38
C PRO A 742 0.94 19.11 2.55
N ILE A 743 1.00 19.83 1.43
CA ILE A 743 2.12 19.86 0.49
C ILE A 743 2.61 21.31 0.40
N PRO A 744 3.84 21.63 0.87
CA PRO A 744 4.36 22.99 0.81
C PRO A 744 4.67 23.39 -0.64
N LEU A 745 4.04 24.46 -1.13
CA LEU A 745 4.17 24.92 -2.52
C LEU A 745 5.49 25.68 -2.78
N ALA A 746 6.16 26.17 -1.74
CA ALA A 746 7.39 26.96 -1.87
C ALA A 746 8.46 26.29 -2.76
N LYS A 747 8.70 24.97 -2.57
CA LYS A 747 9.68 24.23 -3.39
C LYS A 747 9.26 24.11 -4.85
N TYR A 748 7.96 24.03 -5.13
CA TYR A 748 7.42 23.91 -6.48
C TYR A 748 7.42 25.25 -7.20
N ARG A 749 7.13 26.35 -6.49
CA ARG A 749 7.20 27.71 -7.04
C ARG A 749 8.61 28.13 -7.42
N VAL A 750 9.63 27.72 -6.65
CA VAL A 750 11.05 27.98 -7.01
C VAL A 750 11.50 27.17 -8.22
N ARG A 751 10.92 25.99 -8.44
CA ARG A 751 11.23 25.12 -9.59
C ARG A 751 10.54 25.54 -10.89
N HIS A 752 9.80 26.65 -10.88
CA HIS A 752 9.00 27.11 -12.01
C HIS A 752 9.85 27.28 -13.28
N GLU A 753 9.49 26.57 -14.34
CA GLU A 753 10.16 26.66 -15.64
C GLU A 753 9.74 27.98 -16.33
N LEU A 754 10.74 28.79 -16.73
CA LEU A 754 10.51 30.13 -17.29
C LEU A 754 9.98 30.14 -18.73
N GLU A 755 9.94 28.98 -19.40
CA GLU A 755 9.50 28.92 -20.79
C GLU A 755 7.98 29.16 -20.91
N PRO A 756 7.52 30.04 -21.81
CA PRO A 756 6.10 30.31 -21.97
C PRO A 756 5.37 29.10 -22.56
N LYS A 757 4.13 28.89 -22.11
CA LYS A 757 3.25 27.82 -22.60
C LYS A 757 2.52 28.29 -23.85
N LEU A 758 2.37 27.40 -24.83
CA LEU A 758 1.70 27.73 -26.10
C LEU A 758 0.18 27.83 -25.94
N LEU A 759 -0.38 27.04 -25.02
CA LEU A 759 -1.79 27.04 -24.65
C LEU A 759 -1.88 26.89 -23.13
N PRO A 760 -2.57 27.80 -22.42
CA PRO A 760 -2.86 27.67 -20.99
C PRO A 760 -3.81 26.50 -20.70
#